data_AF-A0A3A8N6K6-F1
#
_entry.id   AF-A0A3A8N6K6-F1
#
_cell.length_a   1.000
_cell.length_b   1.000
_cell.length_c   1.000
_cell.angle_alpha   90.00
_cell.angle_beta   90.00
_cell.angle_gamma   90.00
#
_symmetry.space_group_name_H-M   'P 1'
#
loop_
_entity.id
_entity.type
_entity.pdbx_description
1 polymer ?
#
loop_
_entity_poly.entity_id
_entity_poly.type
_entity_poly.pdbx_seq_one_letter_code
_entity_poly.pdbx_strand_id
1 'polypeptide(L)'
;MSTLVLTLPLEASLEAANAALQTAPPGEVEWVLPVGEGVIATAVVIGSPVHALRLRGGAGVTLKLDGGSLEVIGLVTALSDVTVVTTESAGLVLKGARVEVSEVSVGATASGDCTALTVETHDGTVVIDSLTVTTAKGTAATGLLLAAKEARVTGLSVASVEASSGAAVGVRAVCQRSQWADVKVRDIAGAGAGVGLELAGLSRADLSGVNVSKVTGPRALGVRVLVSREEGEGLSAVDVAVSDVKALATEWSVGLVVGTPGVLQVRGFTVRRVQGALALGMLALGGRGIEVGIGQVEEVLGGTASTGLRVLGGPSLEPVTVRDVEVSRVSAAPVPVGSQPAPAWSEWLTAALESLTGSVVGPLTLPAFPSEGDVVGLHVAAPLGGLEPVLDVGAPGEMSVEDCSLFVITGTALQLEGGLRTALVRRTEAWTSVHAGWVQAEQLLLAQLTWHRHAHGLRLGPGEVRAYDSLFTAIIGAPFVLETDAELAASPALFTDGAAPPFLEVGPLPYVTPGASDLPPVLFTGSLPPPETVDLRLVPDSTIARAGVPVPGDGPRDPAPFVGAWAPDVVPGCDVRDPQPRPWLAAPERPTPGALVDYLARDARSLLAVMMERARTVMAPWEDRGPADFTTMLLETVAAQLDSLAYQQERAVVEGFLEVARLRRSVEDHARGLDCAPDPGLSATTMLRFRLDAEALAALVKARLDDLGLTSLPPGTTALEFLTGGGVLELPAETLVANASTQEHSLVFVTESPLSYFPRLDAVTLAKSVLSGDTGATLAGVHPELEVGRWLVLYRGRGEGGHVVRVTSVALATETTFVGWDPRRLAPEVFLAPGDPTPGPRATVLGNVVPAHHGLPVTPLPEGFAADSAEPFARSLAQWRALLTPTVDGSREREVVLPFHPISVQAPGYPLPGDEARRGTPQLQVSVEGDPWTLVEDLSVQGPGDEVVVLRATPTGGASLRCGDGVNGAALPPRETTLGLSLRVGLGTLGNVGEGVLTRLLQVPLDPQRSASAGELLAQPMDDVRLLVRVDNPLPAVGGRDAESLDSIRYRAPAGVSQPLSAVTVEDYVRLLQQLPEVAGASARVVHRGLRTVIRVTVLLRDEDTLDPDELLRRWAGVRRRLEEIRLLGVDVEALPPLWVPLDLDLEVDAAPHAQADQVRDAVVGAIAGDGGLLDPDRSGLNGDVQLADLYQAVLRVAGVTAVRVKRFRRLEFHAVDRLAEGVIPIGPEEVATARGGYWPRSEGVLTVQVCGGLR
;
A
#
# COMPACT_ATOMS: atom_id res chain seq x y z
N MET A 1 54.24 22.61 -0.27
CA MET A 1 54.82 21.67 -1.26
C MET A 1 56.05 22.29 -1.90
N SER A 2 57.12 21.52 -2.04
CA SER A 2 58.28 21.85 -2.88
C SER A 2 58.54 20.68 -3.81
N THR A 3 57.91 20.73 -4.99
CA THR A 3 58.01 19.66 -5.99
C THR A 3 59.42 19.60 -6.57
N LEU A 4 60.13 18.48 -6.38
CA LEU A 4 61.44 18.25 -6.96
C LEU A 4 61.34 17.28 -8.14
N VAL A 5 61.85 17.71 -9.29
CA VAL A 5 62.07 16.87 -10.48
C VAL A 5 63.57 16.56 -10.56
N LEU A 6 63.94 15.28 -10.45
CA LEU A 6 65.33 14.84 -10.55
C LEU A 6 65.62 14.30 -11.95
N THR A 7 66.76 14.69 -12.53
CA THR A 7 67.23 14.26 -13.85
C THR A 7 68.27 13.15 -13.80
N LEU A 8 68.35 12.44 -12.66
CA LEU A 8 69.25 11.31 -12.43
C LEU A 8 68.59 9.98 -12.84
N PRO A 9 69.35 8.89 -13.06
CA PRO A 9 68.80 7.54 -13.16
C PRO A 9 67.89 7.20 -11.97
N LEU A 10 66.91 6.31 -12.15
CA LEU A 10 65.80 6.13 -11.20
C LEU A 10 66.23 5.73 -9.78
N GLU A 11 67.15 4.76 -9.64
CA GLU A 11 67.71 4.33 -8.35
C GLU A 11 68.46 5.49 -7.65
N ALA A 12 69.36 6.16 -8.36
CA ALA A 12 70.08 7.33 -7.85
C ALA A 12 69.18 8.54 -7.56
N SER A 13 68.04 8.67 -8.26
CA SER A 13 67.01 9.67 -7.94
C SER A 13 66.33 9.36 -6.61
N LEU A 14 66.04 8.09 -6.31
CA LEU A 14 65.46 7.68 -5.02
C LEU A 14 66.45 7.85 -3.87
N GLU A 15 67.74 7.51 -4.06
CA GLU A 15 68.80 7.79 -3.07
C GLU A 15 68.94 9.29 -2.80
N ALA A 16 69.00 10.13 -3.85
CA ALA A 16 69.12 11.57 -3.73
C ALA A 16 67.87 12.22 -3.10
N ALA A 17 66.68 11.74 -3.44
CA ALA A 17 65.42 12.15 -2.82
C ALA A 17 65.40 11.80 -1.32
N ASN A 18 65.80 10.59 -0.94
CA ASN A 18 65.89 10.20 0.46
C ASN A 18 66.90 11.06 1.23
N ALA A 19 68.11 11.28 0.69
CA ALA A 19 69.12 12.14 1.30
C ALA A 19 68.66 13.60 1.47
N ALA A 20 67.89 14.12 0.50
CA ALA A 20 67.23 15.42 0.62
C ALA A 20 66.15 15.41 1.72
N LEU A 21 65.34 14.33 1.83
CA LEU A 21 64.31 14.20 2.87
C LEU A 21 64.91 14.22 4.29
N GLN A 22 66.04 13.53 4.51
CA GLN A 22 66.70 13.51 5.82
C GLN A 22 67.33 14.87 6.22
N THR A 23 67.36 15.85 5.32
CA THR A 23 67.89 17.21 5.59
C THR A 23 66.86 18.32 5.42
N ALA A 24 65.64 17.99 4.99
CA ALA A 24 64.52 18.92 4.85
C ALA A 24 63.87 19.24 6.22
N PRO A 25 63.28 20.44 6.38
CA PRO A 25 62.40 20.73 7.51
C PRO A 25 61.04 20.03 7.36
N PRO A 26 60.39 19.59 8.46
CA PRO A 26 59.10 18.89 8.41
C PRO A 26 58.04 19.62 7.58
N GLY A 27 57.40 18.89 6.67
CA GLY A 27 56.44 19.43 5.72
C GLY A 27 56.03 18.43 4.63
N GLU A 28 55.36 18.93 3.59
CA GLU A 28 54.93 18.15 2.43
C GLU A 28 55.90 18.30 1.25
N VAL A 29 56.42 17.15 0.80
CA VAL A 29 57.39 17.00 -0.29
C VAL A 29 56.80 16.09 -1.36
N GLU A 30 56.87 16.55 -2.61
CA GLU A 30 56.44 15.81 -3.79
C GLU A 30 57.67 15.54 -4.67
N TRP A 31 57.89 14.28 -5.04
CA TRP A 31 58.90 13.89 -6.01
C TRP A 31 58.26 13.29 -7.25
N VAL A 32 58.62 13.86 -8.40
CA VAL A 32 58.25 13.32 -9.71
C VAL A 32 59.35 12.37 -10.17
N LEU A 33 59.01 11.10 -10.37
CA LEU A 33 59.93 10.08 -10.86
C LEU A 33 60.24 10.31 -12.35
N PRO A 34 61.50 10.18 -12.79
CA PRO A 34 61.87 10.33 -14.20
C PRO A 34 61.25 9.21 -15.06
N VAL A 35 60.71 9.59 -16.22
CA VAL A 35 60.00 8.68 -17.14
C VAL A 35 60.96 7.66 -17.75
N GLY A 36 60.65 6.37 -17.60
CA GLY A 36 61.40 5.25 -18.18
C GLY A 36 61.32 3.99 -17.31
N GLU A 37 62.04 2.95 -17.72
CA GLU A 37 62.34 1.79 -16.88
C GLU A 37 63.59 2.07 -16.02
N GLY A 38 63.55 1.73 -14.74
CA GLY A 38 64.71 1.76 -13.87
C GLY A 38 64.74 0.56 -12.93
N VAL A 39 65.91 -0.08 -12.85
CA VAL A 39 66.15 -1.24 -12.00
C VAL A 39 66.62 -0.79 -10.62
N ILE A 40 66.13 -1.46 -9.58
CA ILE A 40 66.56 -1.33 -8.19
C ILE A 40 67.12 -2.67 -7.74
N ALA A 41 68.44 -2.72 -7.48
CA ALA A 41 69.18 -3.96 -7.24
C ALA A 41 69.43 -4.25 -5.75
N THR A 42 69.06 -3.33 -4.86
CA THR A 42 69.20 -3.47 -3.40
C THR A 42 67.94 -2.96 -2.68
N ALA A 43 67.79 -3.22 -1.38
CA ALA A 43 66.64 -2.75 -0.62
C ALA A 43 66.72 -1.23 -0.37
N VAL A 44 65.79 -0.47 -0.97
CA VAL A 44 65.71 0.99 -0.85
C VAL A 44 64.56 1.37 0.07
N VAL A 45 64.89 2.07 1.16
CA VAL A 45 63.90 2.72 2.03
C VAL A 45 63.95 4.22 1.76
N ILE A 46 62.87 4.80 1.24
CA ILE A 46 62.73 6.23 0.96
C ILE A 46 61.63 6.81 1.85
N GLY A 47 61.99 7.62 2.83
CA GLY A 47 60.97 8.16 3.73
C GLY A 47 61.42 8.73 5.05
N SER A 48 60.46 9.36 5.74
CA SER A 48 60.65 9.99 7.05
C SER A 48 59.29 10.15 7.74
N PRO A 49 59.11 9.66 8.99
CA PRO A 49 57.81 9.67 9.67
C PRO A 49 57.29 11.08 10.04
N VAL A 50 58.10 12.13 9.84
CA VAL A 50 57.73 13.54 10.11
C VAL A 50 57.43 14.35 8.84
N HIS A 51 57.46 13.74 7.66
CA HIS A 51 57.21 14.39 6.36
C HIS A 51 56.02 13.75 5.65
N ALA A 52 55.19 14.56 5.00
CA ALA A 52 54.25 14.06 4.00
C ALA A 52 55.00 13.86 2.67
N LEU A 53 54.98 12.64 2.15
CA LEU A 53 55.73 12.17 0.98
C LEU A 53 54.77 11.77 -0.12
N ARG A 54 54.83 12.45 -1.27
CA ARG A 54 54.09 12.08 -2.47
C ARG A 54 55.08 11.67 -3.56
N LEU A 55 55.03 10.41 -3.99
CA LEU A 55 55.78 9.88 -5.13
C LEU A 55 54.84 9.82 -6.33
N ARG A 56 55.14 10.60 -7.37
CA ARG A 56 54.34 10.67 -8.58
C ARG A 56 55.16 10.24 -9.78
N GLY A 57 54.67 9.25 -10.52
CA GLY A 57 55.23 8.89 -11.82
C GLY A 57 54.71 9.77 -12.94
N GLY A 58 54.90 9.28 -14.15
CA GLY A 58 54.21 9.72 -15.35
C GLY A 58 53.98 8.50 -16.24
N ALA A 59 53.04 8.59 -17.17
CA ALA A 59 52.71 7.47 -18.07
C ALA A 59 53.98 6.87 -18.71
N GLY A 60 54.32 5.62 -18.33
CA GLY A 60 55.53 4.93 -18.76
C GLY A 60 56.64 4.76 -17.69
N VAL A 61 56.48 5.27 -16.47
CA VAL A 61 57.40 4.96 -15.35
C VAL A 61 57.25 3.49 -14.92
N THR A 62 58.35 2.74 -14.97
CA THR A 62 58.44 1.34 -14.52
C THR A 62 59.59 1.15 -13.54
N LEU A 63 59.25 0.80 -12.29
CA LEU A 63 60.20 0.40 -11.24
C LEU A 63 60.41 -1.12 -11.30
N LYS A 64 61.58 -1.60 -11.71
CA LYS A 64 61.93 -3.02 -11.66
C LYS A 64 62.74 -3.33 -10.40
N LEU A 65 62.16 -4.03 -9.44
CA LEU A 65 62.85 -4.45 -8.21
C LEU A 65 63.48 -5.83 -8.45
N ASP A 66 64.80 -5.90 -8.63
CA ASP A 66 65.52 -7.10 -9.09
C ASP A 66 66.48 -7.58 -7.99
N GLY A 67 65.98 -8.43 -7.09
CA GLY A 67 66.61 -8.77 -5.81
C GLY A 67 66.50 -7.68 -4.72
N GLY A 68 66.22 -6.43 -5.09
CA GLY A 68 65.89 -5.33 -4.15
C GLY A 68 64.41 -5.26 -3.77
N SER A 69 64.09 -4.47 -2.75
CA SER A 69 62.71 -4.11 -2.36
C SER A 69 62.58 -2.58 -2.23
N LEU A 70 61.35 -2.06 -2.25
CA LEU A 70 61.08 -0.62 -2.09
C LEU A 70 60.10 -0.38 -0.93
N GLU A 71 60.55 0.34 0.09
CA GLU A 71 59.73 0.77 1.22
C GLU A 71 59.60 2.30 1.25
N VAL A 72 58.37 2.80 1.22
CA VAL A 72 58.05 4.23 1.19
C VAL A 72 57.41 4.63 2.52
N ILE A 73 57.99 5.59 3.23
CA ILE A 73 57.59 5.96 4.60
C ILE A 73 57.28 7.45 4.73
N GLY A 74 56.13 7.80 5.27
CA GLY A 74 55.72 9.19 5.49
C GLY A 74 54.69 9.35 6.60
N LEU A 75 54.45 10.60 7.02
CA LEU A 75 53.25 10.99 7.75
C LEU A 75 52.01 10.77 6.85
N VAL A 76 52.13 11.20 5.59
CA VAL A 76 51.26 10.83 4.47
C VAL A 76 52.17 10.20 3.41
N THR A 77 51.72 9.13 2.77
CA THR A 77 52.46 8.42 1.71
C THR A 77 51.53 8.27 0.50
N ALA A 78 51.73 9.08 -0.54
CA ALA A 78 51.01 8.94 -1.80
C ALA A 78 51.88 8.27 -2.87
N LEU A 79 51.29 7.39 -3.67
CA LEU A 79 51.89 6.84 -4.89
C LEU A 79 50.89 6.92 -6.05
N SER A 80 51.26 7.58 -7.14
CA SER A 80 50.45 7.59 -8.37
C SER A 80 51.24 7.46 -9.66
N ASP A 81 50.56 7.08 -10.75
CA ASP A 81 51.08 7.05 -12.12
C ASP A 81 52.30 6.13 -12.33
N VAL A 82 52.35 4.96 -11.67
CA VAL A 82 53.55 4.09 -11.57
C VAL A 82 53.25 2.61 -11.84
N THR A 83 54.11 1.97 -12.65
CA THR A 83 54.19 0.50 -12.75
C THR A 83 55.35 -0.05 -11.92
N VAL A 84 55.15 -1.16 -11.21
CA VAL A 84 56.17 -1.87 -10.42
C VAL A 84 56.25 -3.33 -10.87
N VAL A 85 57.47 -3.85 -11.04
CA VAL A 85 57.74 -5.25 -11.42
C VAL A 85 58.79 -5.82 -10.46
N THR A 86 58.48 -6.83 -9.65
CA THR A 86 59.46 -7.46 -8.75
C THR A 86 59.91 -8.84 -9.27
N THR A 87 61.22 -9.06 -9.24
CA THR A 87 61.88 -10.33 -9.62
C THR A 87 62.85 -10.75 -8.51
N GLU A 88 62.69 -11.99 -8.05
CA GLU A 88 63.43 -12.61 -6.94
C GLU A 88 63.30 -11.91 -5.57
N SER A 89 62.38 -10.94 -5.43
CA SER A 89 62.18 -10.16 -4.20
C SER A 89 60.71 -9.91 -3.84
N ALA A 90 60.47 -9.61 -2.55
CA ALA A 90 59.16 -9.40 -1.98
C ALA A 90 58.76 -7.91 -1.94
N GLY A 91 58.13 -7.45 -3.02
CA GLY A 91 57.09 -6.41 -2.97
C GLY A 91 57.48 -4.93 -2.91
N LEU A 92 56.45 -4.12 -3.12
CA LEU A 92 56.40 -2.71 -2.74
C LEU A 92 55.72 -2.59 -1.37
N VAL A 93 56.26 -1.74 -0.49
CA VAL A 93 55.73 -1.51 0.86
C VAL A 93 55.46 -0.01 1.06
N LEU A 94 54.22 0.36 1.43
CA LEU A 94 53.82 1.74 1.72
C LEU A 94 53.41 1.87 3.19
N LYS A 95 54.03 2.80 3.93
CA LYS A 95 53.75 3.02 5.35
C LYS A 95 53.46 4.48 5.67
N GLY A 96 52.52 4.73 6.58
CA GLY A 96 52.29 6.05 7.14
C GLY A 96 51.08 6.20 8.06
N ALA A 97 50.69 7.44 8.36
CA ALA A 97 49.43 7.75 9.05
C ALA A 97 48.29 8.05 8.06
N ARG A 98 48.61 8.28 6.78
CA ARG A 98 47.67 8.24 5.65
C ARG A 98 48.39 7.67 4.43
N VAL A 99 47.75 6.78 3.67
CA VAL A 99 48.29 6.26 2.40
C VAL A 99 47.30 6.51 1.27
N GLU A 100 47.78 6.95 0.12
CA GLU A 100 46.99 7.28 -1.07
C GLU A 100 47.57 6.55 -2.30
N VAL A 101 46.75 5.77 -3.03
CA VAL A 101 47.18 4.98 -4.20
C VAL A 101 46.20 5.19 -5.35
N SER A 102 46.70 5.61 -6.52
CA SER A 102 45.86 5.81 -7.72
C SER A 102 46.68 5.66 -9.01
N GLU A 103 46.13 5.04 -10.06
CA GLU A 103 46.85 4.73 -11.31
C GLU A 103 48.16 3.94 -11.07
N VAL A 104 48.11 2.95 -10.17
CA VAL A 104 49.25 2.08 -9.85
C VAL A 104 49.04 0.67 -10.40
N SER A 105 50.07 0.13 -11.04
CA SER A 105 50.13 -1.25 -11.52
C SER A 105 51.29 -1.99 -10.87
N VAL A 106 51.07 -3.21 -10.37
CA VAL A 106 52.11 -4.03 -9.71
C VAL A 106 52.10 -5.45 -10.27
N GLY A 107 53.28 -6.00 -10.54
CA GLY A 107 53.50 -7.42 -10.79
C GLY A 107 54.67 -7.91 -9.95
N ALA A 108 54.55 -9.08 -9.31
CA ALA A 108 55.58 -9.60 -8.42
C ALA A 108 55.83 -11.10 -8.65
N THR A 109 57.09 -11.53 -8.60
CA THR A 109 57.49 -12.94 -8.69
C THR A 109 58.77 -13.18 -7.90
N ALA A 110 58.66 -13.96 -6.82
CA ALA A 110 59.78 -14.36 -5.97
C ALA A 110 59.99 -15.89 -6.01
N SER A 111 61.20 -16.32 -5.65
CA SER A 111 61.53 -17.74 -5.41
C SER A 111 61.17 -18.22 -4.00
N GLY A 112 60.93 -17.28 -3.07
CA GLY A 112 60.33 -17.49 -1.76
C GLY A 112 58.95 -16.83 -1.66
N ASP A 113 58.55 -16.41 -0.45
CA ASP A 113 57.24 -15.81 -0.22
C ASP A 113 57.12 -14.43 -0.88
N CYS A 114 55.96 -14.17 -1.48
CA CYS A 114 55.71 -12.98 -2.30
C CYS A 114 54.47 -12.23 -1.78
N THR A 115 54.60 -10.91 -1.61
CA THR A 115 53.46 -9.99 -1.54
C THR A 115 53.70 -8.91 -2.59
N ALA A 116 52.73 -8.62 -3.46
CA ALA A 116 52.94 -7.63 -4.52
C ALA A 116 52.90 -6.20 -3.96
N LEU A 117 51.85 -5.86 -3.21
CA LEU A 117 51.73 -4.60 -2.49
C LEU A 117 51.36 -4.83 -1.02
N THR A 118 52.15 -4.26 -0.11
CA THR A 118 51.84 -4.14 1.32
C THR A 118 51.55 -2.68 1.66
N VAL A 119 50.43 -2.41 2.34
CA VAL A 119 50.05 -1.09 2.86
C VAL A 119 49.82 -1.19 4.37
N GLU A 120 50.61 -0.48 5.17
CA GLU A 120 50.50 -0.51 6.64
C GLU A 120 50.33 0.90 7.23
N THR A 121 49.24 1.09 7.96
CA THR A 121 49.00 2.28 8.79
C THR A 121 48.50 1.85 10.18
N HIS A 122 49.15 2.31 11.25
CA HIS A 122 48.86 1.83 12.61
C HIS A 122 47.53 2.37 13.16
N ASP A 123 47.31 3.68 13.03
CA ASP A 123 46.09 4.40 13.42
C ASP A 123 45.48 5.18 12.25
N GLY A 124 45.90 4.86 11.02
CA GLY A 124 45.79 5.72 9.85
C GLY A 124 44.70 5.39 8.84
N THR A 125 44.58 6.26 7.83
CA THR A 125 43.62 6.11 6.74
C THR A 125 44.30 5.62 5.45
N VAL A 126 43.66 4.70 4.73
CA VAL A 126 44.11 4.22 3.43
C VAL A 126 43.07 4.57 2.38
N VAL A 127 43.52 5.18 1.29
CA VAL A 127 42.73 5.47 0.09
C VAL A 127 43.39 4.78 -1.08
N ILE A 128 42.65 3.91 -1.75
CA ILE A 128 43.02 3.32 -3.04
C ILE A 128 41.91 3.69 -4.01
N ASP A 129 42.19 4.54 -5.00
CA ASP A 129 41.21 4.96 -6.01
C ASP A 129 41.29 4.15 -7.31
N SER A 130 42.49 3.62 -7.62
CA SER A 130 42.79 2.77 -8.79
C SER A 130 44.07 1.96 -8.53
N LEU A 131 43.98 0.61 -8.55
CA LEU A 131 45.12 -0.29 -8.34
C LEU A 131 44.94 -1.61 -9.12
N THR A 132 45.94 -1.96 -9.94
CA THR A 132 45.98 -3.25 -10.65
C THR A 132 47.16 -4.13 -10.19
N VAL A 133 46.86 -5.29 -9.58
CA VAL A 133 47.86 -6.35 -9.36
C VAL A 133 47.80 -7.32 -10.53
N THR A 134 48.76 -7.23 -11.44
CA THR A 134 48.84 -8.01 -12.67
C THR A 134 49.20 -9.48 -12.43
N THR A 135 50.06 -9.76 -11.44
CA THR A 135 50.51 -11.09 -11.03
C THR A 135 51.17 -11.02 -9.66
N ALA A 136 51.02 -12.06 -8.83
CA ALA A 136 51.83 -12.28 -7.64
C ALA A 136 52.19 -13.77 -7.52
N LYS A 137 53.49 -14.13 -7.52
CA LYS A 137 53.94 -15.52 -7.54
C LYS A 137 55.06 -15.80 -6.53
N GLY A 138 54.98 -16.90 -5.78
CA GLY A 138 55.97 -17.27 -4.76
C GLY A 138 55.78 -18.67 -4.17
N THR A 139 56.41 -18.94 -3.01
CA THR A 139 56.10 -20.12 -2.20
C THR A 139 54.72 -19.99 -1.57
N ALA A 140 54.49 -18.97 -0.73
CA ALA A 140 53.20 -18.31 -0.56
C ALA A 140 53.13 -17.03 -1.42
N ALA A 141 51.92 -16.58 -1.76
CA ALA A 141 51.71 -15.40 -2.60
C ALA A 141 50.49 -14.57 -2.14
N THR A 142 50.66 -13.26 -2.02
CA THR A 142 49.57 -12.30 -1.72
C THR A 142 49.56 -11.17 -2.76
N GLY A 143 48.40 -10.81 -3.29
CA GLY A 143 48.25 -9.66 -4.19
C GLY A 143 48.33 -8.34 -3.42
N LEU A 144 47.28 -8.01 -2.66
CA LEU A 144 47.24 -6.86 -1.75
C LEU A 144 47.18 -7.32 -0.29
N LEU A 145 48.12 -6.84 0.53
CA LEU A 145 48.07 -6.91 2.00
C LEU A 145 47.85 -5.49 2.55
N LEU A 146 46.78 -5.30 3.33
CA LEU A 146 46.39 -3.98 3.87
C LEU A 146 46.13 -4.05 5.38
N ALA A 147 46.76 -3.17 6.15
CA ALA A 147 46.47 -2.94 7.56
C ALA A 147 46.21 -1.45 7.80
N ALA A 148 45.05 -1.11 8.37
CA ALA A 148 44.65 0.28 8.57
C ALA A 148 43.71 0.49 9.76
N LYS A 149 43.47 1.76 10.12
CA LYS A 149 42.30 2.12 10.92
C LYS A 149 41.08 2.25 10.02
N GLU A 150 41.17 3.03 8.95
CA GLU A 150 40.07 3.22 7.99
C GLU A 150 40.58 3.00 6.57
N ALA A 151 39.82 2.28 5.74
CA ALA A 151 40.18 2.04 4.34
C ALA A 151 39.02 2.31 3.37
N ARG A 152 39.26 3.14 2.36
CA ARG A 152 38.38 3.30 1.19
C ARG A 152 39.11 2.76 -0.03
N VAL A 153 38.57 1.70 -0.64
CA VAL A 153 39.16 1.04 -1.81
C VAL A 153 38.14 1.03 -2.94
N THR A 154 38.47 1.70 -4.03
CA THR A 154 37.72 1.68 -5.30
C THR A 154 38.64 1.21 -6.43
N GLY A 155 38.08 0.56 -7.46
CA GLY A 155 38.84 0.24 -8.69
C GLY A 155 40.03 -0.70 -8.48
N LEU A 156 39.87 -1.72 -7.64
CA LEU A 156 40.91 -2.71 -7.35
C LEU A 156 40.78 -3.92 -8.29
N SER A 157 41.83 -4.24 -9.04
CA SER A 157 41.87 -5.37 -9.99
C SER A 157 43.05 -6.30 -9.70
N VAL A 158 42.80 -7.50 -9.17
CA VAL A 158 43.79 -8.55 -8.97
C VAL A 158 43.61 -9.62 -10.04
N ALA A 159 44.58 -9.73 -10.95
CA ALA A 159 44.47 -10.47 -12.20
C ALA A 159 45.00 -11.92 -12.17
N SER A 160 45.90 -12.24 -11.23
CA SER A 160 46.31 -13.62 -10.90
C SER A 160 47.19 -13.64 -9.63
N VAL A 161 47.05 -14.69 -8.81
CA VAL A 161 47.95 -14.98 -7.68
C VAL A 161 48.23 -16.49 -7.62
N GLU A 162 49.50 -16.89 -7.66
CA GLU A 162 49.93 -18.30 -7.70
C GLU A 162 50.94 -18.62 -6.57
N ALA A 163 50.64 -19.62 -5.73
CA ALA A 163 51.50 -20.06 -4.65
C ALA A 163 51.91 -21.52 -4.83
N SER A 164 53.22 -21.77 -4.94
CA SER A 164 53.80 -23.06 -5.30
C SER A 164 53.86 -24.09 -4.16
N SER A 165 53.76 -23.65 -2.91
CA SER A 165 53.74 -24.54 -1.72
C SER A 165 52.85 -24.05 -0.57
N GLY A 166 52.54 -22.75 -0.51
CA GLY A 166 51.74 -22.11 0.53
C GLY A 166 50.39 -21.60 0.05
N ALA A 167 49.84 -20.60 0.74
CA ALA A 167 48.58 -19.98 0.38
C ALA A 167 48.75 -18.95 -0.75
N ALA A 168 47.79 -18.91 -1.68
CA ALA A 168 47.58 -17.82 -2.63
C ALA A 168 46.41 -16.97 -2.17
N VAL A 169 46.62 -15.67 -1.97
CA VAL A 169 45.63 -14.73 -1.44
C VAL A 169 45.52 -13.52 -2.38
N GLY A 170 44.36 -13.29 -2.98
CA GLY A 170 44.14 -12.14 -3.86
C GLY A 170 44.26 -10.82 -3.10
N VAL A 171 43.44 -10.67 -2.06
CA VAL A 171 43.41 -9.50 -1.18
C VAL A 171 43.22 -9.96 0.27
N ARG A 172 44.02 -9.43 1.19
CA ARG A 172 43.81 -9.52 2.65
C ARG A 172 43.88 -8.14 3.27
N ALA A 173 42.82 -7.74 3.97
CA ALA A 173 42.77 -6.47 4.70
C ALA A 173 42.31 -6.62 6.15
N VAL A 174 42.94 -5.86 7.05
CA VAL A 174 42.53 -5.69 8.45
C VAL A 174 42.31 -4.19 8.70
N CYS A 175 41.11 -3.81 9.11
CA CYS A 175 40.66 -2.42 9.27
C CYS A 175 39.81 -2.25 10.53
N GLN A 176 39.66 -1.04 11.09
CA GLN A 176 38.55 -0.76 12.02
C GLN A 176 37.25 -0.49 11.25
N ARG A 177 37.34 0.29 10.17
CA ARG A 177 36.24 0.60 9.25
C ARG A 177 36.73 0.42 7.81
N SER A 178 35.95 -0.16 6.91
CA SER A 178 36.34 -0.19 5.50
C SER A 178 35.18 -0.18 4.51
N GLN A 179 35.42 0.42 3.35
CA GLN A 179 34.48 0.55 2.23
C GLN A 179 35.16 0.06 0.95
N TRP A 180 34.51 -0.85 0.23
CA TRP A 180 35.06 -1.51 -0.95
C TRP A 180 34.08 -1.38 -2.13
N ALA A 181 34.55 -0.84 -3.26
CA ALA A 181 33.78 -0.65 -4.48
C ALA A 181 34.53 -1.09 -5.74
N ASP A 182 33.84 -1.67 -6.71
CA ASP A 182 34.40 -2.12 -7.99
C ASP A 182 35.66 -2.99 -7.85
N VAL A 183 35.58 -4.01 -6.98
CA VAL A 183 36.70 -4.90 -6.66
C VAL A 183 36.62 -6.16 -7.52
N LYS A 184 37.66 -6.46 -8.28
CA LYS A 184 37.74 -7.63 -9.17
C LYS A 184 38.94 -8.48 -8.79
N VAL A 185 38.72 -9.74 -8.42
CA VAL A 185 39.78 -10.71 -8.10
C VAL A 185 39.59 -11.96 -8.95
N ARG A 186 40.63 -12.40 -9.66
CA ARG A 186 40.53 -13.60 -10.51
C ARG A 186 41.80 -14.43 -10.57
N ASP A 187 41.64 -15.68 -10.99
CA ASP A 187 42.72 -16.61 -11.34
C ASP A 187 43.71 -16.82 -10.17
N ILE A 188 43.16 -17.27 -9.02
CA ILE A 188 43.89 -17.52 -7.77
C ILE A 188 44.14 -19.03 -7.61
N ALA A 189 45.40 -19.44 -7.42
CA ALA A 189 45.79 -20.84 -7.30
C ALA A 189 46.89 -21.06 -6.25
N GLY A 190 46.56 -21.67 -5.11
CA GLY A 190 47.52 -21.90 -4.02
C GLY A 190 47.63 -23.34 -3.59
N ALA A 191 48.86 -23.88 -3.60
CA ALA A 191 49.14 -25.27 -3.25
C ALA A 191 48.82 -25.66 -1.80
N GLY A 192 48.69 -24.68 -0.88
CA GLY A 192 48.23 -24.88 0.50
C GLY A 192 46.82 -24.35 0.79
N ALA A 193 46.40 -23.26 0.12
CA ALA A 193 45.02 -22.74 0.12
C ALA A 193 44.87 -21.65 -0.96
N GLY A 194 43.67 -21.52 -1.54
CA GLY A 194 43.30 -20.37 -2.38
C GLY A 194 42.30 -19.46 -1.66
N VAL A 195 42.56 -18.15 -1.63
CA VAL A 195 41.66 -17.14 -1.04
C VAL A 195 41.54 -15.97 -2.01
N GLY A 196 40.32 -15.60 -2.41
CA GLY A 196 40.08 -14.44 -3.28
C GLY A 196 40.20 -13.13 -2.52
N LEU A 197 39.18 -12.81 -1.72
CA LEU A 197 39.08 -11.59 -0.92
C LEU A 197 38.85 -11.95 0.55
N GLU A 198 39.66 -11.39 1.45
CA GLU A 198 39.54 -11.57 2.89
C GLU A 198 39.62 -10.24 3.62
N LEU A 199 38.53 -9.86 4.28
CA LEU A 199 38.36 -8.59 4.99
C LEU A 199 38.04 -8.85 6.46
N ALA A 200 38.77 -8.20 7.36
CA ALA A 200 38.51 -8.19 8.80
C ALA A 200 38.32 -6.74 9.29
N GLY A 201 37.09 -6.36 9.61
CA GLY A 201 36.72 -5.09 10.23
C GLY A 201 36.64 -5.19 11.76
N LEU A 202 37.02 -4.14 12.50
CA LEU A 202 36.86 -4.10 13.97
C LEU A 202 35.65 -3.26 14.44
N SER A 203 34.84 -2.75 13.52
CA SER A 203 33.58 -2.03 13.82
C SER A 203 32.60 -1.89 12.65
N ARG A 204 33.08 -1.87 11.38
CA ARG A 204 32.22 -1.77 10.18
C ARG A 204 32.91 -2.28 8.91
N ALA A 205 32.15 -2.91 8.02
CA ALA A 205 32.56 -3.16 6.63
C ALA A 205 31.39 -2.97 5.66
N ASP A 206 31.59 -2.17 4.61
CA ASP A 206 30.66 -1.96 3.50
C ASP A 206 31.27 -2.48 2.18
N LEU A 207 30.55 -3.32 1.43
CA LEU A 207 30.96 -3.83 0.12
C LEU A 207 29.92 -3.45 -0.95
N SER A 208 30.40 -3.10 -2.14
CA SER A 208 29.60 -2.78 -3.33
C SER A 208 30.31 -3.26 -4.61
N GLY A 209 29.62 -3.97 -5.50
CA GLY A 209 30.17 -4.35 -6.82
C GLY A 209 31.47 -5.15 -6.72
N VAL A 210 31.45 -6.27 -6.00
CA VAL A 210 32.61 -7.12 -5.72
C VAL A 210 32.51 -8.42 -6.51
N ASN A 211 33.50 -8.70 -7.37
CA ASN A 211 33.53 -9.87 -8.23
C ASN A 211 34.78 -10.72 -7.97
N VAL A 212 34.59 -11.97 -7.55
CA VAL A 212 35.67 -12.94 -7.34
C VAL A 212 35.45 -14.17 -8.21
N SER A 213 36.45 -14.58 -9.00
CA SER A 213 36.32 -15.75 -9.90
C SER A 213 37.55 -16.68 -9.88
N LYS A 214 37.31 -17.98 -10.06
CA LYS A 214 38.36 -19.01 -10.20
C LYS A 214 39.36 -19.04 -9.03
N VAL A 215 38.89 -19.42 -7.85
CA VAL A 215 39.77 -19.58 -6.66
C VAL A 215 40.03 -21.06 -6.40
N THR A 216 41.29 -21.47 -6.36
CA THR A 216 41.68 -22.88 -6.31
C THR A 216 42.80 -23.18 -5.30
N GLY A 217 42.75 -24.37 -4.69
CA GLY A 217 43.75 -24.87 -3.73
C GLY A 217 43.22 -26.09 -2.96
N PRO A 218 43.95 -26.68 -2.00
CA PRO A 218 43.43 -27.76 -1.14
C PRO A 218 42.14 -27.35 -0.42
N ARG A 219 42.16 -26.15 0.19
CA ARG A 219 40.98 -25.36 0.59
C ARG A 219 40.81 -24.18 -0.36
N ALA A 220 39.57 -23.74 -0.56
CA ALA A 220 39.26 -22.59 -1.41
C ALA A 220 38.23 -21.65 -0.77
N LEU A 221 38.43 -20.33 -0.87
CA LEU A 221 37.56 -19.31 -0.30
C LEU A 221 37.40 -18.15 -1.29
N GLY A 222 36.18 -17.90 -1.77
CA GLY A 222 35.92 -16.78 -2.68
C GLY A 222 36.05 -15.44 -1.96
N VAL A 223 35.05 -15.09 -1.15
CA VAL A 223 34.99 -13.86 -0.35
C VAL A 223 34.78 -14.22 1.12
N ARG A 224 35.51 -13.56 2.02
CA ARG A 224 35.22 -13.52 3.46
C ARG A 224 35.25 -12.08 3.98
N VAL A 225 34.19 -11.69 4.66
CA VAL A 225 34.09 -10.42 5.40
C VAL A 225 33.70 -10.76 6.83
N LEU A 226 34.55 -10.42 7.79
CA LEU A 226 34.25 -10.55 9.21
C LEU A 226 34.31 -9.17 9.86
N VAL A 227 33.39 -8.88 10.78
CA VAL A 227 33.40 -7.68 11.62
C VAL A 227 33.36 -8.12 13.09
N SER A 228 34.13 -7.45 13.96
CA SER A 228 34.07 -7.66 15.42
C SER A 228 33.31 -6.57 16.17
N ARG A 229 33.02 -6.84 17.44
CA ARG A 229 32.33 -6.00 18.45
C ARG A 229 30.83 -5.77 18.27
N GLU A 230 30.11 -5.96 19.37
CA GLU A 230 28.65 -5.86 19.51
C GLU A 230 28.12 -4.42 19.33
N GLU A 231 28.92 -3.40 19.67
CA GLU A 231 28.61 -1.96 19.46
C GLU A 231 28.93 -1.47 18.03
N GLY A 232 29.21 -2.37 17.08
CA GLY A 232 29.56 -2.03 15.70
C GLY A 232 28.37 -1.49 14.87
N GLU A 233 28.66 -0.69 13.86
CA GLU A 233 27.66 -0.15 12.92
C GLU A 233 27.10 -1.21 11.95
N GLY A 234 27.67 -2.43 11.96
CA GLY A 234 27.20 -3.58 11.20
C GLY A 234 28.10 -3.97 10.01
N LEU A 235 27.58 -4.87 9.19
CA LEU A 235 28.19 -5.35 7.95
C LEU A 235 27.16 -5.22 6.82
N SER A 236 27.49 -4.48 5.76
CA SER A 236 26.66 -4.34 4.57
C SER A 236 27.39 -4.89 3.33
N ALA A 237 26.73 -5.75 2.57
CA ALA A 237 27.26 -6.34 1.35
C ALA A 237 26.25 -6.25 0.20
N VAL A 238 26.58 -5.47 -0.83
CA VAL A 238 25.72 -5.23 -1.99
C VAL A 238 26.45 -5.60 -3.29
N ASP A 239 25.74 -6.22 -4.23
CA ASP A 239 26.27 -6.65 -5.53
C ASP A 239 27.59 -7.46 -5.41
N VAL A 240 27.49 -8.64 -4.78
CA VAL A 240 28.65 -9.53 -4.55
C VAL A 240 28.52 -10.81 -5.38
N ALA A 241 29.38 -10.94 -6.39
CA ALA A 241 29.45 -12.06 -7.31
C ALA A 241 30.68 -12.96 -7.04
N VAL A 242 30.47 -14.27 -6.96
CA VAL A 242 31.52 -15.27 -6.76
C VAL A 242 31.35 -16.43 -7.75
N SER A 243 32.41 -16.81 -8.49
CA SER A 243 32.37 -17.95 -9.43
C SER A 243 33.55 -18.90 -9.31
N ASP A 244 33.31 -20.18 -9.61
CA ASP A 244 34.31 -21.23 -9.83
C ASP A 244 35.34 -21.37 -8.69
N VAL A 245 34.85 -21.36 -7.44
CA VAL A 245 35.65 -21.66 -6.24
C VAL A 245 35.79 -23.18 -6.09
N LYS A 246 37.02 -23.70 -6.04
CA LYS A 246 37.28 -25.14 -6.08
C LYS A 246 38.39 -25.60 -5.14
N ALA A 247 38.00 -26.38 -4.14
CA ALA A 247 38.92 -27.24 -3.40
C ALA A 247 39.39 -28.41 -4.29
N LEU A 248 40.69 -28.71 -4.22
CA LEU A 248 41.37 -29.75 -4.98
C LEU A 248 41.72 -30.99 -4.13
N ALA A 249 41.55 -30.88 -2.81
CA ALA A 249 41.77 -31.95 -1.83
C ALA A 249 40.46 -32.34 -1.13
N THR A 250 40.54 -33.27 -0.18
CA THR A 250 39.40 -33.70 0.67
C THR A 250 39.04 -32.67 1.76
N GLU A 251 39.13 -31.38 1.46
CA GLU A 251 38.87 -30.27 2.39
C GLU A 251 37.74 -29.36 1.86
N TRP A 252 37.51 -28.24 2.54
CA TRP A 252 36.37 -27.36 2.30
C TRP A 252 36.57 -26.31 1.21
N SER A 253 35.47 -25.90 0.58
CA SER A 253 35.38 -24.75 -0.31
C SER A 253 34.17 -23.89 0.02
N VAL A 254 34.38 -22.56 0.10
CA VAL A 254 33.31 -21.61 0.42
C VAL A 254 33.26 -20.47 -0.59
N GLY A 255 32.07 -20.17 -1.12
CA GLY A 255 31.84 -19.03 -2.01
C GLY A 255 31.95 -17.69 -1.29
N LEU A 256 30.97 -17.39 -0.43
CA LEU A 256 30.85 -16.13 0.31
C LEU A 256 30.68 -16.39 1.82
N VAL A 257 31.46 -15.70 2.65
CA VAL A 257 31.28 -15.63 4.10
C VAL A 257 31.10 -14.17 4.51
N VAL A 258 30.03 -13.86 5.24
CA VAL A 258 29.82 -12.57 5.90
C VAL A 258 29.43 -12.82 7.36
N GLY A 259 30.17 -12.22 8.30
CA GLY A 259 30.02 -12.50 9.74
C GLY A 259 30.19 -11.26 10.60
N THR A 260 29.27 -11.01 11.52
CA THR A 260 29.33 -9.87 12.47
C THR A 260 28.54 -10.19 13.74
N PRO A 261 28.95 -9.74 14.94
CA PRO A 261 28.10 -9.77 16.13
C PRO A 261 27.09 -8.60 16.17
N GLY A 262 27.17 -7.66 15.23
CA GLY A 262 26.19 -6.59 15.04
C GLY A 262 25.06 -6.97 14.05
N VAL A 263 24.48 -5.95 13.42
CA VAL A 263 23.48 -6.08 12.34
C VAL A 263 24.16 -6.49 11.02
N LEU A 264 23.51 -7.37 10.26
CA LEU A 264 23.99 -7.87 8.97
C LEU A 264 22.98 -7.57 7.85
N GLN A 265 23.45 -6.99 6.74
CA GLN A 265 22.66 -6.79 5.53
C GLN A 265 23.39 -7.33 4.29
N VAL A 266 22.71 -8.15 3.48
CA VAL A 266 23.20 -8.66 2.20
C VAL A 266 22.11 -8.51 1.14
N ARG A 267 22.36 -7.75 0.07
CA ARG A 267 21.38 -7.52 -1.01
C ARG A 267 22.03 -7.56 -2.39
N GLY A 268 21.56 -8.42 -3.29
CA GLY A 268 22.22 -8.59 -4.59
C GLY A 268 23.48 -9.45 -4.45
N PHE A 269 23.35 -10.76 -4.54
CA PHE A 269 24.51 -11.66 -4.56
C PHE A 269 24.35 -12.80 -5.57
N THR A 270 25.46 -13.32 -6.08
CA THR A 270 25.45 -14.42 -7.05
C THR A 270 26.64 -15.35 -6.84
N VAL A 271 26.40 -16.56 -6.34
CA VAL A 271 27.42 -17.61 -6.17
C VAL A 271 27.23 -18.68 -7.23
N ARG A 272 28.00 -18.61 -8.32
CA ARG A 272 27.79 -19.46 -9.51
C ARG A 272 28.24 -20.90 -9.36
N ARG A 273 29.42 -21.11 -8.79
CA ARG A 273 30.01 -22.45 -8.68
C ARG A 273 30.95 -22.56 -7.49
N VAL A 274 30.66 -23.51 -6.61
CA VAL A 274 31.55 -23.93 -5.52
C VAL A 274 31.72 -25.45 -5.58
N GLN A 275 32.95 -25.97 -5.50
CA GLN A 275 33.26 -27.40 -5.60
C GLN A 275 34.27 -27.82 -4.52
N GLY A 276 34.05 -28.92 -3.80
CA GLY A 276 34.97 -29.39 -2.75
C GLY A 276 34.49 -30.65 -2.03
N ALA A 277 35.17 -31.10 -0.98
CA ALA A 277 34.63 -32.19 -0.15
C ALA A 277 33.51 -31.70 0.76
N LEU A 278 33.73 -30.57 1.43
CA LEU A 278 32.72 -29.81 2.17
C LEU A 278 32.49 -28.48 1.42
N ALA A 279 31.46 -28.41 0.59
CA ALA A 279 31.20 -27.24 -0.26
C ALA A 279 30.09 -26.34 0.34
N LEU A 280 30.25 -25.02 0.29
CA LEU A 280 29.26 -24.08 0.83
C LEU A 280 29.16 -22.83 -0.07
N GLY A 281 27.96 -22.52 -0.55
CA GLY A 281 27.71 -21.37 -1.41
C GLY A 281 27.89 -20.05 -0.65
N MET A 282 27.02 -19.79 0.33
CA MET A 282 27.09 -18.60 1.18
C MET A 282 26.81 -18.91 2.66
N LEU A 283 27.59 -18.27 3.55
CA LEU A 283 27.39 -18.27 5.00
C LEU A 283 27.22 -16.82 5.48
N ALA A 284 26.03 -16.50 5.99
CA ALA A 284 25.71 -15.28 6.71
C ALA A 284 25.65 -15.57 8.22
N LEU A 285 26.30 -14.74 9.03
CA LEU A 285 26.30 -14.83 10.48
C LEU A 285 26.14 -13.44 11.11
N GLY A 286 25.08 -13.26 11.91
CA GLY A 286 24.75 -11.99 12.57
C GLY A 286 24.49 -12.19 14.06
N GLY A 287 24.97 -11.29 14.92
CA GLY A 287 24.64 -11.31 16.36
C GLY A 287 23.38 -10.50 16.70
N ARG A 288 22.93 -9.62 15.80
CA ARG A 288 21.67 -8.87 15.89
C ARG A 288 20.81 -9.16 14.65
N GLY A 289 19.97 -8.22 14.22
CA GLY A 289 19.09 -8.41 13.07
C GLY A 289 19.83 -8.74 11.78
N ILE A 290 19.22 -9.59 10.95
CA ILE A 290 19.77 -10.05 9.68
C ILE A 290 18.78 -9.82 8.56
N GLU A 291 19.21 -9.19 7.47
CA GLU A 291 18.50 -9.18 6.20
C GLU A 291 19.38 -9.76 5.10
N VAL A 292 18.89 -10.81 4.43
CA VAL A 292 19.52 -11.40 3.23
C VAL A 292 18.50 -11.41 2.10
N GLY A 293 18.85 -10.93 0.91
CA GLY A 293 17.95 -11.11 -0.22
C GLY A 293 18.42 -10.65 -1.59
N ILE A 294 17.55 -10.82 -2.58
CA ILE A 294 17.82 -10.59 -4.01
C ILE A 294 19.08 -11.37 -4.41
N GLY A 295 19.04 -12.70 -4.27
CA GLY A 295 20.23 -13.55 -4.23
C GLY A 295 20.12 -14.79 -5.10
N GLN A 296 21.25 -15.28 -5.61
CA GLN A 296 21.31 -16.55 -6.33
C GLN A 296 22.52 -17.40 -5.94
N VAL A 297 22.32 -18.71 -5.78
CA VAL A 297 23.36 -19.73 -5.64
C VAL A 297 23.12 -20.79 -6.71
N GLU A 298 23.85 -20.72 -7.83
CA GLU A 298 23.57 -21.55 -9.02
C GLU A 298 24.03 -23.01 -8.82
N GLU A 299 25.25 -23.27 -8.32
CA GLU A 299 25.79 -24.63 -8.22
C GLU A 299 26.80 -24.83 -7.06
N VAL A 300 26.50 -25.76 -6.15
CA VAL A 300 27.38 -26.18 -5.04
C VAL A 300 27.56 -27.70 -5.05
N LEU A 301 28.77 -28.16 -5.38
CA LEU A 301 29.11 -29.59 -5.50
C LEU A 301 30.08 -30.01 -4.39
N GLY A 302 29.52 -30.60 -3.34
CA GLY A 302 30.24 -31.29 -2.27
C GLY A 302 30.66 -32.71 -2.65
N GLY A 303 31.57 -33.27 -1.86
CA GLY A 303 31.91 -34.69 -1.86
C GLY A 303 31.20 -35.41 -0.73
N THR A 304 31.34 -34.88 0.49
CA THR A 304 30.75 -35.42 1.73
C THR A 304 29.71 -34.48 2.36
N ALA A 305 29.75 -33.17 2.09
CA ALA A 305 28.77 -32.20 2.56
C ALA A 305 28.60 -31.07 1.53
N SER A 306 27.39 -30.52 1.39
CA SER A 306 27.12 -29.42 0.45
C SER A 306 26.02 -28.49 0.96
N THR A 307 26.27 -27.19 0.99
CA THR A 307 25.32 -26.17 1.48
C THR A 307 25.08 -25.10 0.41
N GLY A 308 23.84 -24.76 0.10
CA GLY A 308 23.54 -23.57 -0.71
C GLY A 308 23.77 -22.28 0.06
N LEU A 309 22.88 -21.97 1.00
CA LEU A 309 22.93 -20.80 1.88
C LEU A 309 22.70 -21.20 3.35
N ARG A 310 23.57 -20.75 4.26
CA ARG A 310 23.34 -20.74 5.72
C ARG A 310 23.20 -19.30 6.22
N VAL A 311 22.19 -19.03 7.04
CA VAL A 311 21.93 -17.76 7.70
C VAL A 311 21.77 -18.03 9.20
N LEU A 312 22.74 -17.62 10.01
CA LEU A 312 22.84 -17.98 11.42
C LEU A 312 22.81 -16.72 12.31
N GLY A 313 21.74 -16.57 13.08
CA GLY A 313 21.47 -15.45 13.98
C GLY A 313 21.75 -15.80 15.45
N GLY A 314 22.50 -14.93 16.13
CA GLY A 314 22.74 -15.04 17.57
C GLY A 314 21.52 -14.73 18.44
N PRO A 315 21.65 -14.88 19.77
CA PRO A 315 20.58 -14.58 20.72
C PRO A 315 20.27 -13.07 20.72
N SER A 316 19.18 -12.70 20.06
CA SER A 316 18.72 -11.32 19.90
C SER A 316 17.22 -11.25 19.72
N LEU A 317 16.58 -10.16 20.15
CA LEU A 317 15.14 -9.91 19.89
C LEU A 317 14.89 -9.26 18.51
N GLU A 318 15.93 -8.91 17.75
CA GLU A 318 15.78 -8.37 16.39
C GLU A 318 15.37 -9.45 15.37
N PRO A 319 14.66 -9.08 14.27
CA PRO A 319 14.15 -10.03 13.28
C PRO A 319 15.25 -10.57 12.35
N VAL A 320 14.95 -11.69 11.69
CA VAL A 320 15.82 -12.35 10.70
C VAL A 320 15.01 -12.62 9.43
N THR A 321 15.34 -11.96 8.32
CA THR A 321 14.60 -12.05 7.05
C THR A 321 15.50 -12.56 5.92
N VAL A 322 15.03 -13.59 5.23
CA VAL A 322 15.61 -14.10 3.98
C VAL A 322 14.55 -13.98 2.88
N ARG A 323 14.81 -13.20 1.83
CA ARG A 323 13.81 -12.94 0.77
C ARG A 323 14.38 -12.88 -0.65
N ASP A 324 13.59 -13.26 -1.65
CA ASP A 324 14.00 -13.18 -3.06
C ASP A 324 15.32 -13.95 -3.34
N VAL A 325 15.49 -15.15 -2.77
CA VAL A 325 16.73 -15.96 -2.90
C VAL A 325 16.49 -17.27 -3.66
N GLU A 326 17.27 -17.50 -4.71
CA GLU A 326 17.32 -18.76 -5.45
C GLU A 326 18.53 -19.63 -5.04
N VAL A 327 18.33 -20.93 -4.85
CA VAL A 327 19.38 -21.96 -4.69
C VAL A 327 19.13 -23.08 -5.71
N SER A 328 19.85 -23.05 -6.83
CA SER A 328 19.50 -23.88 -8.00
C SER A 328 20.04 -25.32 -7.91
N ARG A 329 21.26 -25.54 -7.41
CA ARG A 329 21.83 -26.90 -7.26
C ARG A 329 22.76 -27.03 -6.06
N VAL A 330 22.50 -28.02 -5.21
CA VAL A 330 23.34 -28.40 -4.06
C VAL A 330 23.44 -29.93 -4.00
N SER A 331 24.60 -30.50 -4.31
CA SER A 331 24.78 -31.95 -4.33
C SER A 331 26.01 -32.42 -3.57
N ALA A 332 25.93 -33.56 -2.88
CA ALA A 332 27.08 -34.33 -2.37
C ALA A 332 26.78 -35.84 -2.44
N ALA A 333 27.57 -36.66 -1.75
CA ALA A 333 27.23 -38.07 -1.52
C ALA A 333 25.84 -38.22 -0.87
N PRO A 334 25.10 -39.32 -1.13
CA PRO A 334 23.76 -39.52 -0.61
C PRO A 334 23.70 -39.53 0.92
N VAL A 335 22.87 -38.65 1.48
CA VAL A 335 22.63 -38.57 2.94
C VAL A 335 21.62 -39.65 3.36
N PRO A 336 21.82 -40.36 4.50
CA PRO A 336 20.86 -41.35 4.98
C PRO A 336 19.53 -40.73 5.41
N VAL A 337 18.41 -41.29 4.93
CA VAL A 337 17.00 -40.94 5.24
C VAL A 337 16.67 -40.74 6.74
N GLY A 338 17.48 -41.29 7.64
CA GLY A 338 17.31 -41.15 9.09
C GLY A 338 17.99 -39.93 9.73
N SER A 339 18.89 -39.22 9.06
CA SER A 339 19.67 -38.14 9.68
C SER A 339 18.81 -36.91 9.98
N GLN A 340 18.74 -36.53 11.25
CA GLN A 340 18.47 -35.14 11.61
C GLN A 340 19.70 -34.28 11.24
N PRO A 341 19.51 -33.03 10.78
CA PRO A 341 20.58 -32.05 10.69
C PRO A 341 21.41 -31.92 11.98
N ALA A 342 22.70 -31.64 11.83
CA ALA A 342 23.66 -31.73 12.93
C ALA A 342 23.57 -30.51 13.88
N PRO A 343 23.32 -30.69 15.20
CA PRO A 343 23.26 -29.59 16.17
C PRO A 343 24.62 -28.88 16.35
N ALA A 344 25.70 -29.49 15.87
CA ALA A 344 27.05 -28.91 15.85
C ALA A 344 27.13 -27.52 15.17
N TRP A 345 26.21 -27.17 14.26
CA TRP A 345 26.16 -25.82 13.68
C TRP A 345 25.72 -24.73 14.68
N SER A 346 24.88 -25.07 15.66
CA SER A 346 24.37 -24.13 16.67
C SER A 346 25.35 -23.98 17.85
N GLU A 347 26.10 -25.04 18.18
CA GLU A 347 27.31 -24.92 19.02
C GLU A 347 28.40 -24.08 18.33
N TRP A 348 28.66 -24.34 17.04
CA TRP A 348 29.62 -23.59 16.23
C TRP A 348 29.26 -22.11 16.10
N LEU A 349 27.97 -21.77 15.96
CA LEU A 349 27.47 -20.39 15.95
C LEU A 349 27.84 -19.65 17.24
N THR A 350 27.66 -20.29 18.40
CA THR A 350 28.01 -19.71 19.70
C THR A 350 29.51 -19.42 19.76
N ALA A 351 30.35 -20.42 19.45
CA ALA A 351 31.81 -20.25 19.42
C ALA A 351 32.30 -19.25 18.35
N ALA A 352 31.56 -19.08 17.25
CA ALA A 352 31.85 -18.10 16.21
C ALA A 352 31.55 -16.67 16.67
N LEU A 353 30.43 -16.45 17.35
CA LEU A 353 30.08 -15.15 17.93
C LEU A 353 31.01 -14.80 19.11
N GLU A 354 31.40 -15.75 19.95
CA GLU A 354 32.46 -15.55 20.96
C GLU A 354 33.80 -15.16 20.33
N SER A 355 34.21 -15.82 19.24
CA SER A 355 35.43 -15.47 18.50
C SER A 355 35.39 -14.07 17.89
N LEU A 356 34.22 -13.64 17.38
CA LEU A 356 34.02 -12.30 16.81
C LEU A 356 33.80 -11.21 17.87
N THR A 357 33.37 -11.52 19.09
CA THR A 357 33.22 -10.53 20.17
C THR A 357 34.50 -10.36 20.99
N GLY A 358 35.21 -11.46 21.27
CA GLY A 358 36.45 -11.45 22.06
C GLY A 358 37.68 -10.91 21.34
N SER A 359 37.66 -10.76 20.01
CA SER A 359 38.82 -10.34 19.23
C SER A 359 38.95 -8.81 19.11
N VAL A 360 40.02 -8.27 19.72
CA VAL A 360 40.23 -6.82 19.88
C VAL A 360 41.20 -6.23 18.84
N VAL A 361 42.23 -6.99 18.42
CA VAL A 361 43.24 -6.60 17.41
C VAL A 361 43.75 -7.85 16.71
N GLY A 362 43.74 -7.88 15.38
CA GLY A 362 44.35 -8.95 14.57
C GLY A 362 43.43 -9.48 13.47
N PRO A 363 43.86 -10.54 12.74
CA PRO A 363 43.02 -11.21 11.76
C PRO A 363 41.86 -11.93 12.46
N LEU A 364 40.63 -11.65 12.05
CA LEU A 364 39.45 -12.36 12.57
C LEU A 364 39.40 -13.78 12.01
N THR A 365 39.13 -14.74 12.89
CA THR A 365 39.00 -16.16 12.54
C THR A 365 37.69 -16.72 13.07
N LEU A 366 37.04 -17.56 12.27
CA LEU A 366 35.94 -18.40 12.72
C LEU A 366 36.49 -19.73 13.25
N PRO A 367 35.79 -20.42 14.18
CA PRO A 367 36.11 -21.80 14.53
C PRO A 367 36.04 -22.70 13.28
N ALA A 368 36.78 -23.82 13.32
CA ALA A 368 36.75 -24.79 12.23
C ALA A 368 35.32 -25.27 11.98
N PHE A 369 34.88 -25.31 10.71
CA PHE A 369 33.53 -25.75 10.35
C PHE A 369 33.27 -27.18 10.86
N PRO A 370 32.02 -27.51 11.26
CA PRO A 370 31.67 -28.84 11.75
C PRO A 370 32.10 -29.97 10.80
N SER A 371 32.64 -31.05 11.36
CA SER A 371 33.03 -32.25 10.61
C SER A 371 31.85 -33.20 10.33
N GLU A 372 30.71 -32.99 11.01
CA GLU A 372 29.46 -33.70 10.72
C GLU A 372 28.81 -33.05 9.49
N GLY A 373 29.07 -33.66 8.34
CA GLY A 373 28.66 -33.13 7.04
C GLY A 373 27.18 -33.33 6.75
N ASP A 374 26.46 -32.24 6.53
CA ASP A 374 25.07 -32.20 6.07
C ASP A 374 24.95 -31.73 4.60
N VAL A 375 23.80 -32.00 3.98
CA VAL A 375 23.48 -31.50 2.63
C VAL A 375 22.20 -30.68 2.71
N VAL A 376 22.29 -29.36 2.52
CA VAL A 376 21.17 -28.42 2.78
C VAL A 376 21.09 -27.32 1.72
N GLY A 377 19.89 -27.05 1.19
CA GLY A 377 19.64 -25.97 0.25
C GLY A 377 19.74 -24.60 0.92
N LEU A 378 18.76 -24.28 1.76
CA LEU A 378 18.69 -23.09 2.60
C LEU A 378 18.56 -23.51 4.06
N HIS A 379 19.41 -22.96 4.93
CA HIS A 379 19.33 -23.11 6.38
C HIS A 379 19.24 -21.73 7.04
N VAL A 380 18.21 -21.48 7.85
CA VAL A 380 18.03 -20.27 8.66
C VAL A 380 17.85 -20.65 10.13
N ALA A 381 18.75 -20.24 11.02
CA ALA A 381 18.66 -20.51 12.46
C ALA A 381 18.84 -19.22 13.26
N ALA A 382 18.03 -18.97 14.29
CA ALA A 382 18.11 -17.75 15.10
C ALA A 382 17.73 -17.94 16.59
N PRO A 383 18.27 -18.93 17.31
CA PRO A 383 17.84 -19.27 18.67
C PRO A 383 18.10 -18.15 19.69
N LEU A 384 17.12 -17.88 20.56
CA LEU A 384 17.17 -16.83 21.61
C LEU A 384 18.03 -17.18 22.84
N GLY A 385 18.92 -18.19 22.75
CA GLY A 385 19.48 -18.90 23.90
C GLY A 385 19.96 -18.00 25.05
N GLY A 386 19.34 -18.15 26.22
CA GLY A 386 19.67 -17.37 27.43
C GLY A 386 18.92 -16.04 27.60
N LEU A 387 18.21 -15.54 26.58
CA LEU A 387 17.31 -14.36 26.70
C LEU A 387 15.92 -14.73 27.22
N GLU A 388 15.62 -16.03 27.37
CA GLU A 388 14.37 -16.58 27.91
C GLU A 388 13.87 -15.87 29.20
N PRO A 389 14.71 -15.49 30.19
CA PRO A 389 14.24 -14.81 31.41
C PRO A 389 13.86 -13.34 31.21
N VAL A 390 13.97 -12.80 29.99
CA VAL A 390 13.82 -11.36 29.67
C VAL A 390 12.64 -11.11 28.72
N LEU A 391 11.90 -12.16 28.33
CA LEU A 391 10.76 -12.07 27.39
C LEU A 391 9.61 -11.18 27.89
N ASP A 392 9.50 -10.93 29.20
CA ASP A 392 8.60 -9.93 29.79
C ASP A 392 8.85 -8.48 29.30
N VAL A 393 10.01 -8.21 28.68
CA VAL A 393 10.42 -6.87 28.22
C VAL A 393 10.01 -6.62 26.75
N GLY A 394 9.70 -7.66 25.98
CA GLY A 394 9.23 -7.54 24.59
C GLY A 394 9.18 -8.86 23.85
N ALA A 395 8.23 -8.98 22.92
CA ALA A 395 8.12 -10.14 22.03
C ALA A 395 9.35 -10.27 21.12
N PRO A 396 9.86 -11.49 20.87
CA PRO A 396 11.00 -11.70 19.99
C PRO A 396 10.62 -11.45 18.53
N GLY A 397 11.52 -10.81 17.78
CA GLY A 397 11.31 -10.51 16.36
C GLY A 397 11.09 -11.75 15.50
N GLU A 398 10.20 -11.63 14.52
CA GLU A 398 9.85 -12.68 13.57
C GLU A 398 11.07 -13.13 12.75
N MET A 399 11.07 -14.41 12.36
CA MET A 399 12.03 -14.95 11.39
C MET A 399 11.30 -15.33 10.09
N SER A 400 11.53 -14.60 9.01
CA SER A 400 10.80 -14.79 7.74
C SER A 400 11.68 -15.34 6.61
N VAL A 401 11.10 -16.25 5.82
CA VAL A 401 11.63 -16.82 4.57
C VAL A 401 10.57 -16.61 3.49
N GLU A 402 10.78 -15.65 2.58
CA GLU A 402 9.79 -15.20 1.60
C GLU A 402 10.30 -15.25 0.16
N ASP A 403 9.46 -15.62 -0.82
CA ASP A 403 9.80 -15.54 -2.26
C ASP A 403 11.13 -16.24 -2.64
N CYS A 404 11.47 -17.35 -1.98
CA CYS A 404 12.70 -18.10 -2.22
C CYS A 404 12.45 -19.39 -3.03
N SER A 405 13.42 -19.80 -3.86
CA SER A 405 13.30 -20.93 -4.80
C SER A 405 14.45 -21.93 -4.68
N LEU A 406 14.16 -23.22 -4.48
CA LEU A 406 15.15 -24.25 -4.11
C LEU A 406 15.09 -25.46 -5.08
N PHE A 407 16.00 -25.60 -6.07
CA PHE A 407 15.72 -26.47 -7.24
C PHE A 407 16.27 -27.92 -7.24
N VAL A 408 17.54 -28.20 -6.93
CA VAL A 408 18.08 -29.58 -7.02
C VAL A 408 19.03 -29.86 -5.86
N ILE A 409 18.53 -30.48 -4.79
CA ILE A 409 19.24 -30.54 -3.50
C ILE A 409 19.33 -31.98 -2.99
N THR A 410 20.50 -32.62 -3.00
CA THR A 410 20.65 -34.07 -2.66
C THR A 410 20.59 -34.38 -1.15
N GLY A 411 19.78 -33.63 -0.41
CA GLY A 411 19.62 -33.67 1.04
C GLY A 411 18.36 -32.95 1.46
N THR A 412 18.45 -32.02 2.42
CA THR A 412 17.34 -31.22 2.95
C THR A 412 17.17 -29.92 2.17
N ALA A 413 15.97 -29.60 1.67
CA ALA A 413 15.77 -28.36 0.92
C ALA A 413 15.78 -27.13 1.83
N LEU A 414 14.88 -27.06 2.82
CA LEU A 414 14.82 -25.99 3.83
C LEU A 414 15.11 -26.52 5.24
N GLN A 415 16.01 -25.88 5.98
CA GLN A 415 16.20 -26.06 7.42
C GLN A 415 15.90 -24.74 8.13
N LEU A 416 15.06 -24.77 9.16
CA LEU A 416 14.62 -23.57 9.89
C LEU A 416 14.53 -23.84 11.39
N GLU A 417 15.31 -23.08 12.18
CA GLU A 417 15.44 -23.24 13.64
C GLU A 417 15.18 -21.90 14.35
N GLY A 418 13.91 -21.60 14.63
CA GLY A 418 13.48 -20.36 15.28
C GLY A 418 13.48 -20.39 16.81
N GLY A 419 13.39 -21.58 17.42
CA GLY A 419 13.16 -21.73 18.85
C GLY A 419 11.89 -21.00 19.28
N LEU A 420 11.97 -20.19 20.35
CA LEU A 420 10.85 -19.42 20.91
C LEU A 420 10.37 -18.22 20.03
N ARG A 421 10.77 -18.13 18.77
CA ARG A 421 10.32 -17.09 17.83
C ARG A 421 9.05 -17.51 17.08
N THR A 422 8.27 -16.53 16.64
CA THR A 422 7.38 -16.70 15.47
C THR A 422 8.23 -16.81 14.20
N ALA A 423 7.90 -17.74 13.30
CA ALA A 423 8.53 -17.86 11.99
C ALA A 423 7.50 -17.94 10.86
N LEU A 424 7.83 -17.28 9.74
CA LEU A 424 7.02 -17.22 8.53
C LEU A 424 7.78 -17.86 7.37
N VAL A 425 7.21 -18.86 6.71
CA VAL A 425 7.68 -19.37 5.41
C VAL A 425 6.58 -19.13 4.40
N ARG A 426 6.84 -18.31 3.38
CA ARG A 426 5.79 -17.83 2.47
C ARG A 426 6.24 -17.70 1.01
N ARG A 427 5.36 -18.10 0.08
CA ARG A 427 5.61 -18.01 -1.39
C ARG A 427 6.93 -18.68 -1.80
N THR A 428 7.31 -19.72 -1.09
CA THR A 428 8.57 -20.45 -1.28
C THR A 428 8.33 -21.67 -2.16
N GLU A 429 9.21 -21.95 -3.13
CA GLU A 429 9.17 -23.18 -3.92
C GLU A 429 10.39 -24.08 -3.64
N ALA A 430 10.18 -25.39 -3.63
CA ALA A 430 11.23 -26.38 -3.49
C ALA A 430 10.99 -27.60 -4.36
N TRP A 431 12.08 -28.11 -4.91
CA TRP A 431 12.11 -29.16 -5.91
C TRP A 431 13.18 -30.19 -5.56
N THR A 432 12.93 -31.44 -5.96
CA THR A 432 13.91 -32.53 -6.09
C THR A 432 14.92 -32.62 -4.93
N SER A 433 14.50 -33.23 -3.82
CA SER A 433 15.39 -33.46 -2.67
C SER A 433 15.14 -34.76 -1.90
N VAL A 434 15.98 -35.06 -0.89
CA VAL A 434 15.76 -36.19 0.02
C VAL A 434 14.75 -35.82 1.11
N HIS A 435 14.88 -34.62 1.70
CA HIS A 435 13.94 -34.07 2.67
C HIS A 435 13.46 -32.70 2.20
N ALA A 436 12.14 -32.47 2.21
CA ALA A 436 11.59 -31.18 1.84
C ALA A 436 11.93 -30.10 2.88
N GLY A 437 12.04 -30.49 4.16
CA GLY A 437 12.68 -29.65 5.17
C GLY A 437 12.58 -30.15 6.61
N TRP A 438 13.25 -29.44 7.51
CA TRP A 438 13.03 -29.49 8.97
C TRP A 438 12.78 -28.05 9.45
N VAL A 439 11.65 -27.80 10.09
CA VAL A 439 11.18 -26.44 10.37
C VAL A 439 10.59 -26.39 11.78
N GLN A 440 11.14 -25.55 12.67
CA GLN A 440 10.73 -25.44 14.07
C GLN A 440 10.64 -23.97 14.51
N ALA A 441 9.53 -23.59 15.13
CA ALA A 441 9.29 -22.27 15.71
C ALA A 441 8.09 -22.34 16.67
N GLU A 442 8.07 -21.51 17.73
CA GLU A 442 6.96 -21.39 18.70
C GLU A 442 5.61 -21.18 18.02
N GLN A 443 5.60 -20.32 17.00
CA GLN A 443 4.48 -20.16 16.09
C GLN A 443 5.00 -20.19 14.65
N LEU A 444 4.68 -21.24 13.92
CA LEU A 444 5.11 -21.47 12.55
C LEU A 444 3.96 -21.21 11.56
N LEU A 445 4.10 -20.17 10.74
CA LEU A 445 3.17 -19.82 9.67
C LEU A 445 3.73 -20.27 8.32
N LEU A 446 3.08 -21.23 7.68
CA LEU A 446 3.39 -21.71 6.32
C LEU A 446 2.31 -21.21 5.35
N ALA A 447 2.69 -20.55 4.25
CA ALA A 447 1.71 -20.00 3.30
C ALA A 447 2.18 -20.03 1.84
N GLN A 448 1.34 -20.45 0.90
CA GLN A 448 1.63 -20.34 -0.54
C GLN A 448 2.90 -21.10 -0.97
N LEU A 449 3.18 -22.24 -0.33
CA LEU A 449 4.38 -23.04 -0.60
C LEU A 449 4.17 -24.01 -1.78
N THR A 450 5.23 -24.31 -2.54
CA THR A 450 5.18 -25.25 -3.66
C THR A 450 6.35 -26.24 -3.59
N TRP A 451 6.15 -27.36 -2.89
CA TRP A 451 7.13 -28.44 -2.65
C TRP A 451 6.87 -29.62 -3.60
N HIS A 452 7.92 -30.18 -4.24
CA HIS A 452 7.79 -31.30 -5.21
C HIS A 452 9.01 -32.24 -5.28
N ARG A 453 8.75 -33.53 -5.58
CA ARG A 453 9.78 -34.58 -5.80
C ARG A 453 10.73 -34.75 -4.62
N HIS A 454 10.19 -34.74 -3.40
CA HIS A 454 10.98 -34.99 -2.19
C HIS A 454 10.83 -36.43 -1.74
N ALA A 455 11.92 -37.12 -1.36
CA ALA A 455 11.79 -38.48 -0.83
C ALA A 455 11.00 -38.50 0.49
N HIS A 456 11.09 -37.43 1.28
CA HIS A 456 10.32 -37.19 2.50
C HIS A 456 9.87 -35.72 2.56
N GLY A 457 8.70 -35.46 3.12
CA GLY A 457 8.15 -34.11 3.26
C GLY A 457 8.82 -33.25 4.33
N LEU A 458 8.07 -32.27 4.85
CA LEU A 458 8.48 -31.43 5.98
C LEU A 458 8.46 -32.23 7.29
N ARG A 459 9.54 -32.18 8.07
CA ARG A 459 9.48 -32.41 9.51
C ARG A 459 9.19 -31.11 10.23
N LEU A 460 8.21 -31.09 11.12
CA LEU A 460 7.91 -29.94 11.94
C LEU A 460 8.26 -30.22 13.40
N GLY A 461 9.13 -29.38 13.97
CA GLY A 461 9.46 -29.43 15.40
C GLY A 461 8.32 -28.88 16.28
N PRO A 462 8.49 -28.91 17.61
CA PRO A 462 7.47 -28.44 18.57
C PRO A 462 7.12 -26.96 18.39
N GLY A 463 5.85 -26.63 18.68
CA GLY A 463 5.25 -25.30 18.50
C GLY A 463 3.85 -25.34 17.86
N GLU A 464 3.19 -24.19 17.79
CA GLU A 464 1.91 -24.02 17.08
C GLU A 464 2.16 -23.85 15.57
N VAL A 465 1.68 -24.80 14.77
CA VAL A 465 1.76 -24.74 13.30
C VAL A 465 0.43 -24.26 12.73
N ARG A 466 0.50 -23.30 11.79
CA ARG A 466 -0.62 -22.92 10.92
C ARG A 466 -0.16 -22.94 9.47
N ALA A 467 -0.91 -23.60 8.60
CA ALA A 467 -0.53 -23.77 7.21
C ALA A 467 -1.69 -23.47 6.25
N TYR A 468 -1.41 -22.71 5.19
CA TYR A 468 -2.41 -22.17 4.27
C TYR A 468 -1.97 -22.36 2.81
N ASP A 469 -2.91 -22.75 1.94
CA ASP A 469 -2.78 -22.63 0.49
C ASP A 469 -1.44 -23.17 -0.06
N SER A 470 -1.04 -24.39 0.30
CA SER A 470 0.33 -24.91 0.08
C SER A 470 0.36 -26.34 -0.46
N LEU A 471 1.23 -26.57 -1.46
CA LEU A 471 1.26 -27.73 -2.35
C LEU A 471 2.48 -28.63 -2.11
N PHE A 472 2.28 -29.95 -2.00
CA PHE A 472 3.28 -30.95 -1.62
C PHE A 472 3.16 -32.21 -2.49
N THR A 473 3.98 -32.37 -3.52
CA THR A 473 3.66 -33.30 -4.63
C THR A 473 4.81 -34.22 -5.03
N ALA A 474 4.51 -35.39 -5.59
CA ALA A 474 5.46 -36.48 -5.84
C ALA A 474 6.35 -36.76 -4.61
N ILE A 475 5.79 -36.68 -3.40
CA ILE A 475 6.49 -37.00 -2.15
C ILE A 475 6.45 -38.52 -1.95
N ILE A 476 7.60 -39.15 -1.70
CA ILE A 476 7.66 -40.63 -1.56
C ILE A 476 7.21 -41.09 -0.16
N GLY A 477 7.50 -40.28 0.87
CA GLY A 477 6.97 -40.43 2.23
C GLY A 477 5.80 -39.49 2.52
N ALA A 478 5.43 -39.36 3.80
CA ALA A 478 4.43 -38.38 4.22
C ALA A 478 4.87 -36.94 3.89
N PRO A 479 3.94 -36.05 3.46
CA PRO A 479 4.25 -34.66 3.13
C PRO A 479 4.58 -33.82 4.37
N PHE A 480 4.04 -34.21 5.54
CA PHE A 480 4.37 -33.66 6.84
C PHE A 480 4.61 -34.80 7.84
N VAL A 481 5.55 -34.58 8.75
CA VAL A 481 5.81 -35.41 9.92
C VAL A 481 5.92 -34.45 11.11
N LEU A 482 4.90 -34.46 11.96
CA LEU A 482 4.92 -33.72 13.22
C LEU A 482 5.83 -34.46 14.21
N GLU A 483 6.78 -33.76 14.84
CA GLU A 483 7.53 -34.27 15.98
C GLU A 483 6.71 -34.09 17.28
N THR A 484 7.22 -34.58 18.41
CA THR A 484 6.51 -34.48 19.70
C THR A 484 6.25 -33.01 20.06
N ASP A 485 5.07 -32.73 20.62
CA ASP A 485 4.64 -31.39 21.07
C ASP A 485 4.51 -30.33 19.93
N ALA A 486 4.35 -30.77 18.67
CA ALA A 486 3.95 -29.94 17.54
C ALA A 486 2.43 -30.00 17.31
N GLU A 487 1.73 -28.86 17.43
CA GLU A 487 0.27 -28.78 17.26
C GLU A 487 -0.13 -28.02 15.98
N LEU A 488 -0.76 -28.72 15.03
CA LEU A 488 -1.27 -28.13 13.78
C LEU A 488 -2.67 -27.52 14.00
N ALA A 489 -2.71 -26.26 14.43
CA ALA A 489 -3.92 -25.58 14.90
C ALA A 489 -4.85 -25.08 13.77
N ALA A 490 -4.31 -24.78 12.58
CA ALA A 490 -5.09 -24.34 11.43
C ALA A 490 -4.50 -24.87 10.11
N SER A 491 -5.35 -25.47 9.26
CA SER A 491 -4.93 -26.05 7.98
C SER A 491 -5.94 -25.86 6.83
N PRO A 492 -6.31 -24.62 6.41
CA PRO A 492 -7.06 -24.43 5.17
C PRO A 492 -6.17 -24.66 3.95
N ALA A 493 -6.53 -25.65 3.11
CA ALA A 493 -5.90 -25.88 1.81
C ALA A 493 -4.39 -26.25 1.87
N LEU A 494 -4.03 -27.24 2.70
CA LEU A 494 -2.85 -28.07 2.44
C LEU A 494 -3.18 -29.09 1.35
N PHE A 495 -2.31 -29.24 0.35
CA PHE A 495 -2.55 -30.01 -0.87
C PHE A 495 -1.44 -31.05 -1.09
N THR A 496 -1.77 -32.34 -1.28
CA THR A 496 -0.76 -33.39 -1.54
C THR A 496 -1.24 -34.53 -2.42
N ASP A 497 -0.30 -35.25 -3.04
CA ASP A 497 -0.59 -36.58 -3.58
C ASP A 497 -0.76 -37.60 -2.43
N GLY A 498 -1.87 -38.34 -2.39
CA GLY A 498 -2.00 -39.62 -1.66
C GLY A 498 -1.88 -39.66 -0.13
N ALA A 499 -1.96 -38.54 0.60
CA ALA A 499 -1.92 -38.53 2.07
C ALA A 499 -3.27 -38.25 2.72
N ALA A 500 -3.44 -38.70 3.97
CA ALA A 500 -4.65 -38.54 4.78
C ALA A 500 -4.86 -37.08 5.26
N PRO A 501 -6.05 -36.70 5.77
CA PRO A 501 -6.30 -35.39 6.35
C PRO A 501 -5.25 -34.96 7.39
N PRO A 502 -4.89 -33.66 7.47
CA PRO A 502 -5.63 -32.51 6.92
C PRO A 502 -5.33 -32.18 5.45
N PHE A 503 -4.53 -32.99 4.77
CA PHE A 503 -4.24 -32.78 3.35
C PHE A 503 -5.44 -33.05 2.46
N LEU A 504 -5.59 -32.21 1.44
CA LEU A 504 -6.50 -32.39 0.32
C LEU A 504 -5.74 -33.05 -0.84
N GLU A 505 -6.35 -34.07 -1.44
CA GLU A 505 -5.74 -34.79 -2.56
C GLU A 505 -5.56 -33.91 -3.80
N VAL A 506 -4.39 -34.01 -4.42
CA VAL A 506 -3.95 -33.23 -5.59
C VAL A 506 -4.11 -34.02 -6.88
N GLY A 507 -4.46 -33.30 -7.94
CA GLY A 507 -4.41 -33.82 -9.29
C GLY A 507 -2.98 -33.89 -9.84
N PRO A 508 -2.59 -34.97 -10.55
CA PRO A 508 -1.24 -35.18 -11.09
C PRO A 508 -0.66 -33.99 -11.87
N LEU A 509 0.62 -33.64 -11.68
CA LEU A 509 1.26 -32.46 -12.32
C LEU A 509 1.79 -32.75 -13.75
N PRO A 510 2.14 -31.74 -14.60
CA PRO A 510 2.30 -31.96 -16.05
C PRO A 510 3.76 -32.04 -16.52
N TYR A 511 4.74 -32.00 -15.61
CA TYR A 511 6.17 -31.87 -15.95
C TYR A 511 6.73 -33.23 -16.36
N VAL A 512 6.66 -33.50 -17.67
CA VAL A 512 6.97 -34.81 -18.25
C VAL A 512 8.41 -35.22 -17.96
N THR A 513 8.59 -36.36 -17.29
CA THR A 513 9.90 -36.98 -17.06
C THR A 513 10.46 -37.52 -18.39
N PRO A 514 11.70 -37.17 -18.79
CA PRO A 514 12.28 -37.63 -20.06
C PRO A 514 12.48 -39.15 -20.13
N GLY A 515 12.24 -39.72 -21.32
CA GLY A 515 12.53 -41.12 -21.63
C GLY A 515 14.00 -41.40 -21.99
N ALA A 516 14.34 -42.68 -22.15
CA ALA A 516 15.68 -43.13 -22.53
C ALA A 516 16.06 -42.77 -23.99
N SER A 517 17.36 -42.75 -24.28
CA SER A 517 17.96 -42.16 -25.50
C SER A 517 17.85 -42.98 -26.80
N ASP A 518 17.35 -44.21 -26.76
CA ASP A 518 17.65 -45.22 -27.77
C ASP A 518 16.42 -45.62 -28.61
N LEU A 519 16.60 -45.75 -29.92
CA LEU A 519 15.52 -46.06 -30.86
C LEU A 519 15.16 -47.58 -30.87
N PRO A 520 13.89 -47.96 -30.69
CA PRO A 520 13.47 -49.37 -30.69
C PRO A 520 13.76 -50.11 -32.02
N PRO A 521 14.33 -51.33 -31.98
CA PRO A 521 14.73 -52.07 -33.18
C PRO A 521 13.62 -52.35 -34.21
N VAL A 522 12.35 -52.37 -33.78
CA VAL A 522 11.20 -52.72 -34.64
C VAL A 522 10.97 -51.73 -35.78
N LEU A 523 11.34 -50.46 -35.61
CA LEU A 523 11.16 -49.42 -36.63
C LEU A 523 12.04 -49.67 -37.87
N PHE A 524 13.16 -50.38 -37.72
CA PHE A 524 14.05 -50.73 -38.84
C PHE A 524 13.54 -51.88 -39.71
N THR A 525 12.42 -52.53 -39.35
CA THR A 525 11.86 -53.66 -40.12
C THR A 525 10.67 -53.30 -41.00
N GLY A 526 10.21 -52.04 -40.99
CA GLY A 526 9.02 -51.60 -41.72
C GLY A 526 7.68 -52.09 -41.13
N SER A 527 7.71 -52.63 -39.91
CA SER A 527 6.52 -53.02 -39.15
C SER A 527 5.86 -51.78 -38.52
N LEU A 528 4.54 -51.83 -38.29
CA LEU A 528 3.88 -50.86 -37.41
C LEU A 528 4.45 -50.99 -35.98
N PRO A 529 4.68 -49.88 -35.26
CA PRO A 529 5.18 -49.92 -33.89
C PRO A 529 4.15 -50.57 -32.93
N PRO A 530 4.60 -51.19 -31.83
CA PRO A 530 3.73 -51.59 -30.74
C PRO A 530 3.06 -50.36 -30.09
N PRO A 531 1.98 -50.55 -29.29
CA PRO A 531 1.24 -49.45 -28.66
C PRO A 531 1.99 -48.75 -27.50
N GLU A 532 3.26 -49.08 -27.26
CA GLU A 532 4.12 -48.39 -26.30
C GLU A 532 4.70 -47.11 -26.93
N THR A 533 4.69 -46.00 -26.19
CA THR A 533 5.04 -44.67 -26.71
C THR A 533 6.55 -44.54 -27.00
N VAL A 534 6.91 -44.33 -28.27
CA VAL A 534 8.30 -44.16 -28.72
C VAL A 534 8.59 -42.70 -29.07
N ASP A 535 9.54 -42.07 -28.37
CA ASP A 535 9.91 -40.66 -28.55
C ASP A 535 10.93 -40.47 -29.71
N LEU A 536 10.42 -40.13 -30.89
CA LEU A 536 11.20 -40.00 -32.14
C LEU A 536 11.83 -38.61 -32.32
N ARG A 537 12.81 -38.26 -31.48
CA ARG A 537 13.54 -36.98 -31.56
C ARG A 537 14.61 -36.96 -32.64
N LEU A 538 14.29 -36.44 -33.83
CA LEU A 538 15.26 -36.07 -34.86
C LEU A 538 14.91 -34.71 -35.51
N VAL A 539 15.96 -34.03 -36.01
CA VAL A 539 15.98 -32.67 -36.62
C VAL A 539 15.86 -31.51 -35.61
N PRO A 540 16.92 -30.67 -35.45
CA PRO A 540 16.96 -29.58 -34.46
C PRO A 540 15.95 -28.43 -34.65
N ASP A 541 15.46 -28.19 -35.87
CA ASP A 541 14.77 -26.94 -36.25
C ASP A 541 13.23 -27.05 -36.34
N SER A 542 12.60 -28.06 -35.70
CA SER A 542 11.13 -28.17 -35.70
C SER A 542 10.48 -27.28 -34.63
N THR A 543 9.36 -26.63 -34.98
CA THR A 543 8.60 -25.76 -34.07
C THR A 543 7.99 -26.50 -32.87
N ILE A 544 7.89 -27.83 -32.93
CA ILE A 544 7.37 -28.69 -31.86
C ILE A 544 8.34 -28.80 -30.67
N ALA A 545 9.64 -28.53 -30.88
CA ALA A 545 10.66 -28.56 -29.82
C ALA A 545 10.43 -27.54 -28.67
N ARG A 546 9.49 -26.60 -28.82
CA ARG A 546 9.13 -25.59 -27.81
C ARG A 546 7.87 -25.94 -26.99
N ALA A 547 7.26 -27.11 -27.20
CA ALA A 547 5.93 -27.45 -26.66
C ALA A 547 5.95 -28.33 -25.38
N GLY A 548 7.11 -28.52 -24.75
CA GLY A 548 7.25 -29.19 -23.45
C GLY A 548 7.92 -28.25 -22.44
N VAL A 549 7.22 -27.94 -21.34
CA VAL A 549 7.80 -27.19 -20.22
C VAL A 549 8.68 -28.15 -19.42
N PRO A 550 9.98 -27.87 -19.22
CA PRO A 550 10.85 -28.71 -18.42
C PRO A 550 10.45 -28.66 -16.93
N VAL A 551 10.89 -29.66 -16.16
CA VAL A 551 10.84 -29.60 -14.70
C VAL A 551 11.75 -28.45 -14.24
N PRO A 552 11.31 -27.56 -13.33
CA PRO A 552 12.20 -26.54 -12.77
C PRO A 552 13.43 -27.19 -12.12
N GLY A 553 14.63 -26.66 -12.43
CA GLY A 553 15.92 -27.25 -12.05
C GLY A 553 16.61 -28.08 -13.15
N ASP A 554 15.87 -28.62 -14.12
CA ASP A 554 16.39 -29.47 -15.21
C ASP A 554 16.51 -28.76 -16.59
N GLY A 555 16.27 -27.44 -16.65
CA GLY A 555 16.34 -26.65 -17.89
C GLY A 555 16.77 -25.19 -17.67
N PRO A 556 17.08 -24.44 -18.75
CA PRO A 556 17.41 -23.02 -18.67
C PRO A 556 16.19 -22.20 -18.20
N ARG A 557 16.44 -21.18 -17.35
CA ARG A 557 15.40 -20.39 -16.68
C ARG A 557 14.59 -19.52 -17.65
N ASP A 558 13.28 -19.77 -17.74
CA ASP A 558 12.22 -18.86 -18.19
C ASP A 558 10.90 -19.35 -17.52
N PRO A 559 10.04 -18.49 -16.92
CA PRO A 559 9.07 -18.94 -15.89
C PRO A 559 7.68 -19.45 -16.35
N ALA A 560 7.20 -20.48 -15.63
CA ALA A 560 5.79 -20.78 -15.24
C ALA A 560 4.80 -21.44 -16.28
N PRO A 561 3.56 -21.91 -15.88
CA PRO A 561 3.45 -23.18 -15.13
C PRO A 561 2.33 -24.27 -15.44
N PHE A 562 2.50 -25.55 -15.00
CA PHE A 562 1.55 -26.51 -14.32
C PHE A 562 0.00 -26.60 -14.72
N VAL A 563 -0.84 -27.67 -14.71
CA VAL A 563 -1.06 -29.11 -14.24
C VAL A 563 -2.06 -29.80 -15.22
N GLY A 564 -2.15 -31.09 -15.63
CA GLY A 564 -1.40 -32.36 -15.51
C GLY A 564 -2.33 -33.62 -15.42
N ALA A 565 -2.00 -34.79 -16.04
CA ALA A 565 -2.67 -36.12 -15.87
C ALA A 565 -2.07 -37.31 -16.70
N TRP A 566 -2.24 -38.58 -16.22
CA TRP A 566 -1.99 -39.87 -16.93
C TRP A 566 -2.89 -41.02 -16.40
N ALA A 567 -2.92 -42.17 -17.10
CA ALA A 567 -3.66 -43.42 -16.80
C ALA A 567 -2.88 -44.62 -17.45
N PRO A 568 -3.28 -45.93 -17.43
CA PRO A 568 -4.58 -46.50 -17.09
C PRO A 568 -4.59 -47.95 -16.50
N ASP A 569 -4.67 -48.15 -15.17
CA ASP A 569 -4.96 -49.47 -14.58
C ASP A 569 -5.73 -49.33 -13.24
N VAL A 570 -6.73 -50.21 -13.01
CA VAL A 570 -7.67 -50.34 -11.86
C VAL A 570 -9.11 -49.83 -12.07
N VAL A 571 -10.09 -50.72 -11.82
CA VAL A 571 -11.56 -50.53 -11.79
C VAL A 571 -12.17 -51.69 -10.95
N PRO A 572 -13.28 -51.57 -10.18
CA PRO A 572 -14.03 -50.39 -9.74
C PRO A 572 -14.17 -50.23 -8.20
N GLY A 573 -14.28 -48.97 -7.74
CA GLY A 573 -14.77 -48.65 -6.39
C GLY A 573 -15.04 -47.15 -6.20
N CYS A 574 -16.07 -46.61 -6.87
CA CYS A 574 -16.53 -45.19 -6.78
C CYS A 574 -15.41 -44.12 -6.76
N ASP A 575 -14.44 -44.32 -7.65
CA ASP A 575 -13.15 -43.63 -7.69
C ASP A 575 -13.22 -42.32 -8.53
N VAL A 576 -12.94 -41.14 -7.94
CA VAL A 576 -13.17 -39.82 -8.59
C VAL A 576 -12.27 -38.66 -8.09
N ARG A 577 -11.31 -38.26 -8.93
CA ARG A 577 -10.54 -36.97 -9.10
C ARG A 577 -9.40 -37.25 -10.12
N ASP A 578 -8.76 -36.36 -10.88
CA ASP A 578 -9.08 -35.04 -11.49
C ASP A 578 -8.10 -34.83 -12.72
N PRO A 579 -7.41 -33.69 -13.02
CA PRO A 579 -7.79 -32.45 -13.76
C PRO A 579 -7.01 -32.18 -15.10
N GLN A 580 -6.86 -30.89 -15.51
CA GLN A 580 -6.10 -30.31 -16.68
C GLN A 580 -5.62 -28.85 -16.35
N PRO A 581 -4.94 -28.02 -17.21
CA PRO A 581 -4.04 -28.22 -18.38
C PRO A 581 -2.59 -27.56 -18.37
N ARG A 582 -2.35 -26.32 -18.89
CA ARG A 582 -1.00 -25.78 -19.34
C ARG A 582 -0.84 -24.21 -19.43
N PRO A 583 0.40 -23.63 -19.56
CA PRO A 583 0.71 -22.17 -19.42
C PRO A 583 1.22 -21.31 -20.62
N TRP A 584 1.57 -20.04 -20.31
CA TRP A 584 2.16 -18.98 -21.16
C TRP A 584 3.27 -18.11 -20.50
N LEU A 585 4.40 -17.94 -21.22
CA LEU A 585 5.23 -16.74 -21.51
C LEU A 585 5.62 -15.65 -20.47
N ALA A 586 6.86 -15.13 -20.64
CA ALA A 586 7.56 -14.15 -19.80
C ALA A 586 7.64 -12.70 -20.36
N ALA A 587 8.39 -11.83 -19.66
CA ALA A 587 8.51 -10.36 -19.89
C ALA A 587 9.96 -9.90 -20.20
N PRO A 588 10.19 -8.69 -20.79
CA PRO A 588 11.46 -8.35 -21.47
C PRO A 588 12.51 -7.57 -20.64
N GLU A 589 13.75 -7.58 -21.14
CA GLU A 589 14.94 -6.89 -20.59
C GLU A 589 14.90 -5.34 -20.65
N ARG A 590 15.82 -4.68 -19.93
CA ARG A 590 15.99 -3.21 -19.85
C ARG A 590 17.39 -2.74 -20.28
N PRO A 591 17.54 -1.48 -20.77
CA PRO A 591 18.81 -0.94 -21.30
C PRO A 591 19.76 -0.36 -20.23
N THR A 592 21.01 -0.12 -20.63
CA THR A 592 22.16 0.29 -19.79
C THR A 592 22.15 1.77 -19.37
N PRO A 593 22.70 2.14 -18.18
CA PRO A 593 22.76 3.54 -17.73
C PRO A 593 23.85 4.39 -18.40
N GLY A 594 23.67 5.72 -18.33
CA GLY A 594 24.68 6.72 -18.70
C GLY A 594 25.52 7.23 -17.52
N ALA A 595 26.27 8.31 -17.73
CA ALA A 595 27.11 8.93 -16.69
C ALA A 595 26.27 9.40 -15.49
N LEU A 596 26.79 9.17 -14.28
CA LEU A 596 26.09 9.42 -13.02
C LEU A 596 26.02 10.92 -12.67
N VAL A 597 25.16 11.65 -13.37
CA VAL A 597 24.55 12.85 -12.82
C VAL A 597 23.62 12.39 -11.70
N ASP A 598 23.80 12.93 -10.49
CA ASP A 598 22.81 12.72 -9.43
C ASP A 598 21.54 13.53 -9.74
N TYR A 599 20.58 12.90 -10.40
CA TYR A 599 19.27 13.48 -10.72
C TYR A 599 18.38 13.71 -9.48
N LEU A 600 18.83 13.27 -8.29
CA LEU A 600 18.20 13.52 -6.99
C LEU A 600 18.85 14.69 -6.23
N ALA A 601 19.91 15.30 -6.77
CA ALA A 601 20.50 16.53 -6.22
C ALA A 601 19.52 17.71 -6.33
N ARG A 602 18.87 18.04 -5.20
CA ARG A 602 17.86 19.11 -5.10
C ARG A 602 18.26 20.27 -4.20
N ASP A 603 19.07 20.02 -3.16
CA ASP A 603 19.53 21.06 -2.24
C ASP A 603 20.76 21.82 -2.76
N ALA A 604 21.00 23.03 -2.25
CA ALA A 604 22.09 23.89 -2.70
C ALA A 604 23.48 23.25 -2.51
N ARG A 605 23.65 22.31 -1.57
CA ARG A 605 24.93 21.65 -1.31
C ARG A 605 25.24 20.60 -2.38
N SER A 606 24.27 19.76 -2.70
CA SER A 606 24.39 18.73 -3.74
C SER A 606 24.48 19.38 -5.13
N LEU A 607 23.67 20.40 -5.39
CA LEU A 607 23.73 21.19 -6.63
C LEU A 607 25.09 21.90 -6.79
N LEU A 608 25.62 22.49 -5.70
CA LEU A 608 26.97 23.07 -5.70
C LEU A 608 28.04 22.01 -5.97
N ALA A 609 27.98 20.83 -5.32
CA ALA A 609 28.94 19.76 -5.54
C ALA A 609 28.96 19.27 -7.00
N VAL A 610 27.79 19.04 -7.60
CA VAL A 610 27.65 18.66 -9.02
C VAL A 610 28.19 19.77 -9.94
N MET A 611 27.92 21.04 -9.64
CA MET A 611 28.43 22.16 -10.42
C MET A 611 29.93 22.39 -10.24
N MET A 612 30.51 22.19 -9.06
CA MET A 612 31.96 22.26 -8.83
C MET A 612 32.69 21.14 -9.56
N GLU A 613 32.18 19.91 -9.55
CA GLU A 613 32.79 18.79 -10.27
C GLU A 613 32.66 18.96 -11.80
N ARG A 614 31.54 19.54 -12.25
CA ARG A 614 31.39 19.96 -13.65
C ARG A 614 32.31 21.13 -14.01
N ALA A 615 32.57 22.07 -13.09
CA ALA A 615 33.51 23.16 -13.30
C ALA A 615 34.95 22.64 -13.38
N ARG A 616 35.39 21.73 -12.49
CA ARG A 616 36.71 21.08 -12.56
C ARG A 616 36.96 20.40 -13.90
N THR A 617 35.95 19.71 -14.44
CA THR A 617 36.07 18.97 -15.72
C THR A 617 35.92 19.84 -16.98
N VAL A 618 35.34 21.03 -16.90
CA VAL A 618 35.09 21.91 -18.07
C VAL A 618 35.95 23.19 -18.07
N MET A 619 36.33 23.70 -16.91
CA MET A 619 37.09 24.94 -16.71
C MET A 619 38.53 24.63 -16.24
N ALA A 620 39.26 23.85 -17.04
CA ALA A 620 40.55 23.23 -16.68
C ALA A 620 41.66 24.14 -16.07
N PRO A 621 41.74 25.48 -16.27
CA PRO A 621 42.71 26.33 -15.57
C PRO A 621 42.15 27.02 -14.31
N TRP A 622 40.93 26.70 -13.86
CA TRP A 622 40.38 27.18 -12.59
C TRP A 622 40.68 26.20 -11.45
N GLU A 623 41.32 26.70 -10.41
CA GLU A 623 41.57 26.01 -9.16
C GLU A 623 40.73 26.66 -8.05
N ASP A 624 40.15 25.86 -7.17
CA ASP A 624 39.41 26.34 -6.01
C ASP A 624 40.36 27.01 -5.01
N ARG A 625 40.12 28.29 -4.71
CA ARG A 625 40.92 29.12 -3.80
C ARG A 625 40.24 29.33 -2.45
N GLY A 626 39.21 28.54 -2.15
CA GLY A 626 38.44 28.56 -0.91
C GLY A 626 37.26 29.56 -0.94
N PRO A 627 36.59 29.77 0.21
CA PRO A 627 35.28 30.44 0.29
C PRO A 627 35.24 31.94 -0.10
N ALA A 628 36.34 32.50 -0.59
CA ALA A 628 36.44 33.86 -1.08
C ALA A 628 36.81 33.94 -2.57
N ASP A 629 36.90 32.80 -3.29
CA ASP A 629 37.03 32.83 -4.75
C ASP A 629 35.72 33.29 -5.38
N PHE A 630 35.82 34.22 -6.33
CA PHE A 630 34.65 34.78 -7.02
C PHE A 630 33.85 33.70 -7.77
N THR A 631 34.51 32.65 -8.27
CA THR A 631 33.85 31.56 -8.98
C THR A 631 33.10 30.66 -8.01
N THR A 632 33.71 30.32 -6.86
CA THR A 632 33.04 29.55 -5.78
C THR A 632 31.83 30.32 -5.27
N MET A 633 31.96 31.61 -4.94
CA MET A 633 30.83 32.46 -4.50
C MET A 633 29.72 32.59 -5.56
N LEU A 634 30.07 32.63 -6.85
CA LEU A 634 29.09 32.65 -7.94
C LEU A 634 28.35 31.31 -8.06
N LEU A 635 29.07 30.19 -7.97
CA LEU A 635 28.47 28.85 -7.98
C LEU A 635 27.60 28.61 -6.74
N GLU A 636 27.99 29.07 -5.55
CA GLU A 636 27.18 29.07 -4.33
C GLU A 636 25.89 29.88 -4.52
N THR A 637 26.00 31.08 -5.10
CA THR A 637 24.84 31.95 -5.39
C THR A 637 23.88 31.30 -6.40
N VAL A 638 24.42 30.66 -7.45
CA VAL A 638 23.63 29.91 -8.44
C VAL A 638 22.99 28.68 -7.80
N ALA A 639 23.71 27.94 -6.95
CA ALA A 639 23.19 26.77 -6.26
C ALA A 639 22.04 27.13 -5.31
N ALA A 640 22.13 28.22 -4.56
CA ALA A 640 21.06 28.71 -3.70
C ALA A 640 19.81 29.17 -4.49
N GLN A 641 19.99 29.72 -5.69
CA GLN A 641 18.86 30.05 -6.57
C GLN A 641 18.26 28.80 -7.25
N LEU A 642 19.08 27.81 -7.58
CA LEU A 642 18.61 26.53 -8.14
C LEU A 642 17.89 25.66 -7.09
N ASP A 643 18.30 25.69 -5.82
CA ASP A 643 17.59 25.09 -4.68
C ASP A 643 16.21 25.76 -4.50
N SER A 644 16.16 27.09 -4.43
CA SER A 644 14.91 27.86 -4.40
C SER A 644 13.98 27.54 -5.59
N LEU A 645 14.54 27.32 -6.79
CA LEU A 645 13.80 26.90 -7.97
C LEU A 645 13.37 25.43 -7.91
N ALA A 646 14.22 24.53 -7.41
CA ALA A 646 13.91 23.11 -7.23
C ALA A 646 12.78 22.92 -6.22
N TYR A 647 12.80 23.64 -5.08
CA TYR A 647 11.69 23.69 -4.13
C TYR A 647 10.38 24.21 -4.76
N GLN A 648 10.46 25.24 -5.62
CA GLN A 648 9.29 25.73 -6.36
C GLN A 648 8.76 24.70 -7.36
N GLN A 649 9.65 23.97 -8.06
CA GLN A 649 9.28 22.88 -8.96
C GLN A 649 8.69 21.68 -8.22
N GLU A 650 9.27 21.28 -7.08
CA GLU A 650 8.74 20.22 -6.22
C GLU A 650 7.36 20.58 -5.70
N ARG A 651 7.17 21.81 -5.20
CA ARG A 651 5.86 22.29 -4.79
C ARG A 651 4.87 22.28 -5.96
N ALA A 652 5.27 22.71 -7.16
CA ALA A 652 4.41 22.67 -8.34
C ALA A 652 4.06 21.24 -8.79
N VAL A 653 4.99 20.29 -8.67
CA VAL A 653 4.76 18.85 -8.96
C VAL A 653 3.84 18.23 -7.91
N VAL A 654 4.07 18.51 -6.62
CA VAL A 654 3.21 18.05 -5.51
C VAL A 654 1.79 18.58 -5.68
N GLU A 655 1.61 19.87 -5.96
CA GLU A 655 0.27 20.42 -6.24
C GLU A 655 -0.31 20.00 -7.61
N GLY A 656 0.53 19.46 -8.51
CA GLY A 656 0.17 19.06 -9.87
C GLY A 656 -0.58 17.73 -9.97
N PHE A 657 -0.60 16.91 -8.91
CA PHE A 657 -1.31 15.62 -8.88
C PHE A 657 -2.21 15.51 -7.64
N LEU A 658 -3.48 15.16 -7.84
CA LEU A 658 -4.51 15.09 -6.80
C LEU A 658 -4.08 14.35 -5.52
N GLU A 659 -3.45 13.19 -5.67
CA GLU A 659 -3.01 12.32 -4.56
C GLU A 659 -2.06 13.03 -3.59
N VAL A 660 -1.09 13.80 -4.10
CA VAL A 660 -0.04 14.44 -3.32
C VAL A 660 -0.30 15.92 -3.03
N ALA A 661 -1.19 16.58 -3.78
CA ALA A 661 -1.49 18.00 -3.66
C ALA A 661 -1.98 18.39 -2.26
N ARG A 662 -1.30 19.33 -1.61
CA ARG A 662 -1.51 19.68 -0.19
C ARG A 662 -2.40 20.90 0.01
N LEU A 663 -2.51 21.78 -0.99
CA LEU A 663 -3.39 22.95 -0.93
C LEU A 663 -4.82 22.52 -1.26
N ARG A 664 -5.80 22.93 -0.43
CA ARG A 664 -7.22 22.63 -0.67
C ARG A 664 -7.65 23.05 -2.08
N ARG A 665 -7.20 24.22 -2.53
CA ARG A 665 -7.45 24.73 -3.89
C ARG A 665 -7.10 23.70 -4.97
N SER A 666 -5.88 23.17 -4.95
CA SER A 666 -5.40 22.20 -5.94
C SER A 666 -6.25 20.93 -5.90
N VAL A 667 -6.53 20.40 -4.71
CA VAL A 667 -7.36 19.20 -4.52
C VAL A 667 -8.78 19.41 -5.06
N GLU A 668 -9.41 20.55 -4.77
CA GLU A 668 -10.76 20.85 -5.30
C GLU A 668 -10.77 21.13 -6.81
N ASP A 669 -9.78 21.85 -7.35
CA ASP A 669 -9.72 22.17 -8.78
C ASP A 669 -9.38 20.91 -9.62
N HIS A 670 -8.54 19.99 -9.10
CA HIS A 670 -8.36 18.65 -9.66
C HIS A 670 -9.65 17.82 -9.60
N ALA A 671 -10.37 17.83 -8.48
CA ALA A 671 -11.62 17.08 -8.33
C ALA A 671 -12.72 17.60 -9.29
N ARG A 672 -12.84 18.93 -9.46
CA ARG A 672 -13.70 19.56 -10.47
C ARG A 672 -13.33 19.12 -11.88
N GLY A 673 -12.03 18.98 -12.19
CA GLY A 673 -11.53 18.45 -13.46
C GLY A 673 -11.85 16.96 -13.71
N LEU A 674 -12.42 16.26 -12.73
CA LEU A 674 -12.89 14.87 -12.79
C LEU A 674 -14.42 14.78 -12.59
N ASP A 675 -15.16 15.88 -12.82
CA ASP A 675 -16.59 16.07 -12.54
C ASP A 675 -17.02 15.78 -11.07
N CYS A 676 -16.05 15.64 -10.17
CA CYS A 676 -16.26 15.35 -8.76
C CYS A 676 -16.36 16.65 -7.96
N ALA A 677 -17.58 17.18 -7.82
CA ALA A 677 -17.84 18.29 -6.91
C ALA A 677 -17.54 17.88 -5.45
N PRO A 678 -16.61 18.56 -4.74
CA PRO A 678 -16.40 18.39 -3.29
C PRO A 678 -17.62 18.89 -2.51
N ASP A 679 -17.95 18.26 -1.37
CA ASP A 679 -19.01 18.79 -0.51
C ASP A 679 -18.50 20.03 0.25
N PRO A 680 -19.09 21.23 0.04
CA PRO A 680 -18.67 22.46 0.72
C PRO A 680 -19.12 22.52 2.20
N GLY A 681 -19.80 21.48 2.69
CA GLY A 681 -20.39 21.40 4.02
C GLY A 681 -21.81 21.94 4.03
N LEU A 682 -22.43 21.93 5.22
CA LEU A 682 -23.79 22.43 5.43
C LEU A 682 -23.92 23.05 6.82
N SER A 683 -24.68 24.13 6.93
CA SER A 683 -24.96 24.79 8.21
C SER A 683 -26.12 24.10 8.91
N ALA A 684 -25.98 23.86 10.21
CA ALA A 684 -27.01 23.21 11.02
C ALA A 684 -28.37 23.93 10.91
N THR A 685 -29.43 23.14 10.87
CA THR A 685 -30.82 23.62 10.75
C THR A 685 -31.61 23.15 11.96
N THR A 686 -32.47 24.02 12.49
CA THR A 686 -33.34 23.71 13.63
C THR A 686 -34.75 24.27 13.40
N MET A 687 -35.67 23.93 14.29
CA MET A 687 -36.93 24.66 14.45
C MET A 687 -36.78 25.64 15.62
N LEU A 688 -37.08 26.92 15.41
CA LEU A 688 -37.25 27.89 16.49
C LEU A 688 -38.72 28.04 16.81
N ARG A 689 -39.09 27.81 18.08
CA ARG A 689 -40.41 28.16 18.63
C ARG A 689 -40.35 29.57 19.19
N PHE A 690 -41.35 30.37 18.85
CA PHE A 690 -41.58 31.68 19.44
C PHE A 690 -42.82 31.65 20.35
N ARG A 691 -42.75 32.37 21.47
CA ARG A 691 -43.83 32.50 22.49
C ARG A 691 -43.82 33.91 23.05
N LEU A 692 -44.97 34.41 23.50
CA LEU A 692 -45.04 35.69 24.22
C LEU A 692 -44.92 35.49 25.73
N ASP A 693 -44.16 36.36 26.38
CA ASP A 693 -44.07 36.44 27.83
C ASP A 693 -45.32 37.12 28.39
N ALA A 694 -46.07 36.40 29.24
CA ALA A 694 -47.36 36.86 29.74
C ALA A 694 -47.25 38.07 30.68
N GLU A 695 -46.16 38.24 31.42
CA GLU A 695 -45.96 39.37 32.33
C GLU A 695 -45.55 40.62 31.54
N ALA A 696 -44.63 40.48 30.57
CA ALA A 696 -44.27 41.57 29.66
C ALA A 696 -45.45 42.01 28.78
N LEU A 697 -46.25 41.07 28.27
CA LEU A 697 -47.46 41.36 27.51
C LEU A 697 -48.49 42.12 28.36
N ALA A 698 -48.71 41.72 29.62
CA ALA A 698 -49.60 42.42 30.54
C ALA A 698 -49.08 43.83 30.88
N ALA A 699 -47.76 44.01 31.02
CA ALA A 699 -47.14 45.31 31.25
C ALA A 699 -47.31 46.26 30.04
N LEU A 700 -47.09 45.77 28.81
CA LEU A 700 -47.28 46.54 27.58
C LEU A 700 -48.75 46.89 27.33
N VAL A 701 -49.68 45.94 27.54
CA VAL A 701 -51.13 46.22 27.51
C VAL A 701 -51.48 47.31 28.51
N LYS A 702 -50.96 47.24 29.75
CA LYS A 702 -51.23 48.25 30.77
C LYS A 702 -50.69 49.62 30.35
N ALA A 703 -49.44 49.71 29.90
CA ALA A 703 -48.87 50.97 29.43
C ALA A 703 -49.70 51.58 28.30
N ARG A 704 -50.14 50.76 27.33
CA ARG A 704 -50.99 51.22 26.21
C ARG A 704 -52.41 51.60 26.63
N LEU A 705 -52.96 50.96 27.66
CA LEU A 705 -54.24 51.37 28.28
C LEU A 705 -54.08 52.71 29.00
N ASP A 706 -53.02 52.90 29.80
CA ASP A 706 -52.71 54.14 30.50
C ASP A 706 -52.50 55.31 29.51
N ASP A 707 -51.75 55.09 28.41
CA ASP A 707 -51.54 56.07 27.31
C ASP A 707 -52.85 56.50 26.63
N LEU A 708 -53.77 55.55 26.41
CA LEU A 708 -55.04 55.79 25.73
C LEU A 708 -56.16 56.25 26.70
N GLY A 709 -55.87 56.37 28.00
CA GLY A 709 -56.84 56.75 29.03
C GLY A 709 -57.93 55.71 29.29
N LEU A 710 -57.66 54.44 28.98
CA LEU A 710 -58.59 53.32 29.10
C LEU A 710 -58.33 52.52 30.39
N THR A 711 -59.39 52.10 31.08
CA THR A 711 -59.27 51.33 32.34
C THR A 711 -59.29 49.81 32.15
N SER A 712 -59.60 49.32 30.95
CA SER A 712 -59.66 47.90 30.60
C SER A 712 -59.65 47.71 29.08
N LEU A 713 -59.30 46.50 28.63
CA LEU A 713 -59.39 46.11 27.22
C LEU A 713 -60.84 46.24 26.70
N PRO A 714 -61.04 46.63 25.42
CA PRO A 714 -62.37 46.67 24.83
C PRO A 714 -63.04 45.28 24.80
N PRO A 715 -64.39 45.18 24.96
CA PRO A 715 -65.06 43.89 25.02
C PRO A 715 -64.86 43.04 23.76
N GLY A 716 -64.30 41.85 23.93
CA GLY A 716 -64.03 40.90 22.85
C GLY A 716 -62.66 41.03 22.18
N THR A 717 -61.83 42.01 22.58
CA THR A 717 -60.45 42.15 22.08
C THR A 717 -59.46 41.42 23.00
N THR A 718 -58.56 40.62 22.45
CA THR A 718 -57.45 40.02 23.20
C THR A 718 -56.33 41.03 23.47
N ALA A 719 -55.45 40.69 24.43
CA ALA A 719 -54.24 41.45 24.75
C ALA A 719 -53.34 41.70 23.52
N LEU A 720 -53.23 40.72 22.62
CA LEU A 720 -52.39 40.85 21.42
C LEU A 720 -53.06 41.73 20.36
N GLU A 721 -54.32 41.46 20.02
CA GLU A 721 -55.10 42.26 19.06
C GLU A 721 -55.18 43.73 19.47
N PHE A 722 -55.23 44.03 20.77
CA PHE A 722 -55.22 45.40 21.28
C PHE A 722 -53.90 46.14 21.03
N LEU A 723 -52.75 45.43 21.05
CA LEU A 723 -51.43 46.02 20.78
C LEU A 723 -51.06 46.02 19.29
N THR A 724 -51.64 45.13 18.49
CA THR A 724 -51.45 45.09 17.02
C THR A 724 -52.52 45.85 16.24
N GLY A 725 -53.50 46.47 16.92
CA GLY A 725 -54.63 47.15 16.27
C GLY A 725 -55.56 46.22 15.50
N GLY A 726 -55.61 44.93 15.86
CA GLY A 726 -56.31 43.87 15.15
C GLY A 726 -55.47 43.15 14.08
N GLY A 727 -54.20 43.53 13.89
CA GLY A 727 -53.26 42.82 13.04
C GLY A 727 -52.78 41.49 13.64
N VAL A 728 -52.22 40.61 12.81
CA VAL A 728 -51.52 39.41 13.28
C VAL A 728 -50.06 39.78 13.54
N LEU A 729 -49.50 39.34 14.67
CA LEU A 729 -48.08 39.54 14.96
C LEU A 729 -47.23 38.71 14.00
N GLU A 730 -46.55 39.39 13.07
CA GLU A 730 -45.65 38.78 12.11
C GLU A 730 -44.19 38.91 12.57
N LEU A 731 -43.52 37.79 12.84
CA LEU A 731 -42.09 37.75 13.04
C LEU A 731 -41.43 37.58 11.67
N PRO A 732 -40.65 38.55 11.15
CA PRO A 732 -40.08 38.46 9.81
C PRO A 732 -39.02 37.35 9.67
N ALA A 733 -38.79 36.94 8.42
CA ALA A 733 -37.56 36.24 8.03
C ALA A 733 -36.32 37.08 8.41
N GLU A 734 -35.14 36.47 8.43
CA GLU A 734 -33.89 37.12 8.87
C GLU A 734 -33.85 37.51 10.37
N THR A 735 -34.78 37.00 11.18
CA THR A 735 -34.73 37.17 12.65
C THR A 735 -33.57 36.40 13.24
N LEU A 736 -32.73 37.10 14.03
CA LEU A 736 -31.47 36.58 14.58
C LEU A 736 -31.64 36.09 16.01
N VAL A 737 -31.29 34.82 16.26
CA VAL A 737 -31.39 34.16 17.56
C VAL A 737 -30.07 33.46 17.88
N ALA A 738 -29.66 33.48 19.15
CA ALA A 738 -28.37 32.94 19.58
C ALA A 738 -28.46 32.06 20.84
N ASN A 739 -27.37 31.35 21.11
CA ASN A 739 -27.15 30.67 22.38
C ASN A 739 -26.97 31.67 23.54
N ALA A 740 -27.40 31.27 24.74
CA ALA A 740 -27.32 32.13 25.93
C ALA A 740 -25.90 32.19 26.53
N SER A 741 -25.16 31.08 26.52
CA SER A 741 -23.76 31.05 26.95
C SER A 741 -22.83 31.27 25.76
N THR A 742 -21.92 32.25 25.88
CA THR A 742 -20.90 32.56 24.87
C THR A 742 -19.48 32.18 25.34
N GLN A 743 -19.36 31.24 26.30
CA GLN A 743 -18.07 30.91 26.93
C GLN A 743 -17.10 30.15 26.00
N GLU A 744 -17.62 29.39 25.03
CA GLU A 744 -16.83 28.67 24.02
C GLU A 744 -17.06 29.28 22.63
N HIS A 745 -18.31 29.25 22.15
CA HIS A 745 -18.69 29.80 20.84
C HIS A 745 -19.97 30.62 20.94
N SER A 746 -20.03 31.73 20.18
CA SER A 746 -21.26 32.51 19.97
C SER A 746 -21.93 32.05 18.68
N LEU A 747 -23.03 31.32 18.80
CA LEU A 747 -23.71 30.67 17.69
C LEU A 747 -25.00 31.42 17.36
N VAL A 748 -25.12 31.90 16.12
CA VAL A 748 -26.30 32.63 15.61
C VAL A 748 -27.05 31.78 14.60
N PHE A 749 -28.37 31.83 14.67
CA PHE A 749 -29.33 31.20 13.77
C PHE A 749 -30.25 32.28 13.18
N VAL A 750 -30.66 32.08 11.93
CA VAL A 750 -31.46 33.02 11.12
C VAL A 750 -32.74 32.33 10.67
N THR A 751 -33.91 32.94 10.91
CA THR A 751 -35.20 32.39 10.46
C THR A 751 -35.32 32.41 8.93
N GLU A 752 -35.65 31.27 8.33
CA GLU A 752 -35.75 31.10 6.86
C GLU A 752 -36.90 31.90 6.25
N SER A 753 -38.00 32.06 6.99
CA SER A 753 -39.29 32.58 6.50
C SER A 753 -39.99 33.39 7.59
N PRO A 754 -40.96 34.25 7.24
CA PRO A 754 -41.77 34.94 8.24
C PRO A 754 -42.72 33.96 8.95
N LEU A 755 -43.01 34.24 10.22
CA LEU A 755 -43.90 33.46 11.08
C LEU A 755 -45.02 34.36 11.63
N SER A 756 -46.24 34.16 11.15
CA SER A 756 -47.45 34.73 11.74
C SER A 756 -47.78 34.01 13.06
N TYR A 757 -47.59 34.69 14.18
CA TYR A 757 -47.77 34.16 15.53
C TYR A 757 -49.25 34.17 15.96
N PHE A 758 -49.75 33.02 16.43
CA PHE A 758 -51.12 32.88 16.92
C PHE A 758 -51.13 32.19 18.30
N PRO A 759 -51.60 32.82 19.39
CA PRO A 759 -51.56 32.23 20.74
C PRO A 759 -52.18 30.83 20.88
N ARG A 760 -53.19 30.50 20.06
CA ARG A 760 -53.83 29.17 20.01
C ARG A 760 -52.86 28.05 19.61
N LEU A 761 -51.76 28.37 18.92
CA LEU A 761 -50.80 27.43 18.36
C LEU A 761 -49.51 27.29 19.20
N ASP A 762 -49.44 27.86 20.41
CA ASP A 762 -48.31 27.68 21.33
C ASP A 762 -48.18 26.23 21.82
N ALA A 763 -49.32 25.57 22.06
CA ALA A 763 -49.41 24.19 22.55
C ALA A 763 -50.79 23.59 22.26
N VAL A 764 -50.94 22.89 21.13
CA VAL A 764 -52.18 22.20 20.74
C VAL A 764 -52.11 20.72 21.15
N THR A 765 -53.16 20.17 21.74
CA THR A 765 -53.22 18.74 22.09
C THR A 765 -53.72 17.89 20.92
N LEU A 766 -53.22 16.66 20.84
CA LEU A 766 -53.77 15.64 19.94
C LEU A 766 -55.14 15.16 20.44
N ALA A 767 -56.13 15.09 19.55
CA ALA A 767 -57.42 14.45 19.80
C ALA A 767 -57.38 12.93 19.57
N LYS A 768 -56.40 12.45 18.79
CA LYS A 768 -56.09 11.03 18.58
C LYS A 768 -54.58 10.85 18.54
N SER A 769 -54.07 9.77 19.12
CA SER A 769 -52.67 9.40 19.01
C SER A 769 -52.29 9.17 17.55
N VAL A 770 -51.08 9.59 17.18
CA VAL A 770 -50.50 9.35 15.85
C VAL A 770 -49.58 8.14 15.96
N LEU A 771 -49.74 7.16 15.07
CA LEU A 771 -48.98 5.91 15.06
C LEU A 771 -47.72 6.04 14.18
N SER A 772 -46.76 5.15 14.38
CA SER A 772 -45.63 5.02 13.45
C SER A 772 -46.16 4.66 12.05
N GLY A 773 -45.72 5.39 11.02
CA GLY A 773 -46.23 5.29 9.66
C GLY A 773 -47.30 6.32 9.26
N ASP A 774 -47.91 7.06 10.21
CA ASP A 774 -48.97 8.02 9.88
C ASP A 774 -48.46 9.25 9.10
N THR A 775 -49.33 9.77 8.22
CA THR A 775 -49.09 10.95 7.35
C THR A 775 -49.96 12.17 7.70
N GLY A 776 -50.61 12.14 8.87
CA GLY A 776 -51.44 13.22 9.38
C GLY A 776 -51.78 13.07 10.86
N ALA A 777 -52.33 14.13 11.46
CA ALA A 777 -52.75 14.17 12.86
C ALA A 777 -54.16 14.76 13.02
N THR A 778 -54.90 14.28 14.01
CA THR A 778 -56.17 14.92 14.44
C THR A 778 -55.90 15.73 15.71
N LEU A 779 -55.98 17.06 15.60
CA LEU A 779 -55.79 18.02 16.68
C LEU A 779 -57.12 18.26 17.41
N ALA A 780 -57.06 18.53 18.72
CA ALA A 780 -58.21 18.94 19.51
C ALA A 780 -58.50 20.44 19.33
N GLY A 781 -59.76 20.80 19.15
CA GLY A 781 -60.20 22.16 18.84
C GLY A 781 -60.20 22.48 17.33
N VAL A 782 -60.84 23.60 17.00
CA VAL A 782 -60.96 24.13 15.64
C VAL A 782 -59.95 25.27 15.49
N HIS A 783 -58.93 25.06 14.64
CA HIS A 783 -57.80 25.97 14.45
C HIS A 783 -57.78 26.50 13.01
N PRO A 784 -58.61 27.51 12.66
CA PRO A 784 -58.64 28.10 11.32
C PRO A 784 -57.33 28.83 10.94
N GLU A 785 -56.41 29.04 11.89
CA GLU A 785 -55.09 29.64 11.70
C GLU A 785 -54.05 28.66 11.12
N LEU A 786 -54.45 27.40 10.90
CA LEU A 786 -53.63 26.38 10.25
C LEU A 786 -53.90 26.38 8.74
N GLU A 787 -52.90 26.82 7.99
CA GLU A 787 -52.92 26.87 6.53
C GLU A 787 -51.89 25.91 5.90
N VAL A 788 -52.09 25.58 4.62
CA VAL A 788 -51.15 24.78 3.83
C VAL A 788 -49.82 25.53 3.71
N GLY A 789 -48.72 24.82 3.98
CA GLY A 789 -47.37 25.38 4.01
C GLY A 789 -46.90 25.81 5.40
N ARG A 790 -47.76 25.84 6.43
CA ARG A 790 -47.34 26.10 7.82
C ARG A 790 -46.50 24.92 8.37
N TRP A 791 -45.52 25.22 9.21
CA TRP A 791 -44.72 24.23 9.92
C TRP A 791 -45.34 23.89 11.28
N LEU A 792 -45.25 22.61 11.67
CA LEU A 792 -45.65 22.10 12.98
C LEU A 792 -44.55 21.16 13.52
N VAL A 793 -44.43 21.09 14.85
CA VAL A 793 -43.64 20.05 15.53
C VAL A 793 -44.54 19.25 16.46
N LEU A 794 -44.63 17.92 16.26
CA LEU A 794 -45.21 17.01 17.24
C LEU A 794 -44.13 16.73 18.29
N TYR A 795 -44.20 17.41 19.43
CA TYR A 795 -43.17 17.43 20.47
C TYR A 795 -43.57 16.58 21.67
N ARG A 796 -42.71 15.65 22.10
CA ARG A 796 -43.00 14.68 23.18
C ARG A 796 -42.56 15.18 24.56
N GLY A 797 -41.61 16.11 24.60
CA GLY A 797 -40.97 16.58 25.83
C GLY A 797 -39.47 16.73 25.65
N ARG A 798 -38.81 17.38 26.61
CA ARG A 798 -37.37 17.68 26.51
C ARG A 798 -36.54 16.42 26.58
N GLY A 799 -35.79 16.12 25.52
CA GLY A 799 -35.04 14.86 25.35
C GLY A 799 -35.89 13.66 24.91
N GLU A 800 -37.21 13.79 24.83
CA GLU A 800 -38.14 12.73 24.35
C GLU A 800 -38.37 12.81 22.82
N GLY A 801 -37.78 13.81 22.16
CA GLY A 801 -37.82 13.97 20.71
C GLY A 801 -39.12 14.57 20.15
N GLY A 802 -39.21 14.59 18.82
CA GLY A 802 -40.37 15.12 18.10
C GLY A 802 -40.29 14.99 16.58
N HIS A 803 -41.44 15.06 15.91
CA HIS A 803 -41.56 14.96 14.46
C HIS A 803 -41.83 16.33 13.83
N VAL A 804 -41.07 16.68 12.77
CA VAL A 804 -41.16 17.97 12.09
C VAL A 804 -41.89 17.83 10.76
N VAL A 805 -43.05 18.47 10.66
CA VAL A 805 -43.96 18.33 9.53
C VAL A 805 -44.34 19.70 8.95
N ARG A 806 -44.61 19.71 7.64
CA ARG A 806 -45.18 20.87 6.94
C ARG A 806 -46.57 20.50 6.45
N VAL A 807 -47.56 21.32 6.78
CA VAL A 807 -48.98 21.07 6.47
C VAL A 807 -49.18 21.06 4.96
N THR A 808 -49.76 19.99 4.41
CA THR A 808 -50.12 19.85 2.99
C THR A 808 -51.63 19.88 2.77
N SER A 809 -52.42 19.52 3.78
CA SER A 809 -53.89 19.62 3.78
C SER A 809 -54.43 19.89 5.18
N VAL A 810 -55.57 20.57 5.26
CA VAL A 810 -56.28 20.89 6.51
C VAL A 810 -57.77 20.61 6.32
N ALA A 811 -58.40 19.98 7.32
CA ALA A 811 -59.85 19.80 7.37
C ALA A 811 -60.37 20.16 8.77
N LEU A 812 -61.20 21.20 8.82
CA LEU A 812 -61.86 21.66 10.05
C LEU A 812 -63.15 20.85 10.26
N ALA A 813 -63.31 20.28 11.45
CA ALA A 813 -64.55 19.65 11.92
C ALA A 813 -65.19 20.51 13.03
N THR A 814 -66.23 20.00 13.71
CA THR A 814 -66.94 20.76 14.76
C THR A 814 -66.14 20.97 16.02
N GLU A 815 -65.25 20.03 16.39
CA GLU A 815 -64.47 20.06 17.63
C GLU A 815 -62.99 19.66 17.44
N THR A 816 -62.57 19.39 16.21
CA THR A 816 -61.23 18.92 15.86
C THR A 816 -60.74 19.51 14.55
N THR A 817 -59.42 19.51 14.36
CA THR A 817 -58.76 19.92 13.11
C THR A 817 -57.86 18.80 12.64
N PHE A 818 -58.11 18.23 11.47
CA PHE A 818 -57.19 17.30 10.84
C PHE A 818 -56.14 18.05 10.02
N VAL A 819 -54.88 17.67 10.16
CA VAL A 819 -53.77 18.14 9.33
C VAL A 819 -53.05 16.97 8.68
N GLY A 820 -52.90 17.00 7.36
CA GLY A 820 -52.04 16.08 6.60
C GLY A 820 -50.70 16.74 6.26
N TRP A 821 -49.67 15.94 6.03
CA TRP A 821 -48.34 16.40 5.61
C TRP A 821 -47.78 15.58 4.43
N ASP A 822 -46.54 15.84 4.03
CA ASP A 822 -45.86 15.11 2.95
C ASP A 822 -45.75 13.60 3.28
N PRO A 823 -46.22 12.68 2.43
CA PRO A 823 -46.20 11.24 2.74
C PRO A 823 -44.79 10.66 2.89
N ARG A 824 -43.73 11.38 2.47
CA ARG A 824 -42.32 11.03 2.74
C ARG A 824 -41.89 11.34 4.19
N ARG A 825 -42.72 12.05 4.96
CA ARG A 825 -42.55 12.32 6.40
C ARG A 825 -43.47 11.43 7.24
N LEU A 826 -43.42 10.12 7.01
CA LEU A 826 -44.04 9.15 7.91
C LEU A 826 -43.68 9.49 9.37
N ALA A 827 -44.65 9.45 10.28
CA ALA A 827 -44.36 9.57 11.71
C ALA A 827 -43.40 8.43 12.11
N PRO A 828 -42.21 8.70 12.66
CA PRO A 828 -41.23 7.64 12.93
C PRO A 828 -41.67 6.74 14.11
N GLU A 829 -42.39 7.30 15.07
CA GLU A 829 -42.78 6.67 16.33
C GLU A 829 -44.21 7.07 16.73
N VAL A 830 -44.67 6.57 17.89
CA VAL A 830 -46.02 6.85 18.40
C VAL A 830 -46.06 8.14 19.22
N PHE A 831 -46.93 9.08 18.82
CA PHE A 831 -47.19 10.33 19.51
C PHE A 831 -48.53 10.25 20.24
N LEU A 832 -48.47 10.01 21.55
CA LEU A 832 -49.65 9.68 22.36
C LEU A 832 -50.50 10.91 22.71
N ALA A 833 -51.80 10.85 22.43
CA ALA A 833 -52.77 11.84 22.86
C ALA A 833 -53.01 11.79 24.39
N PRO A 834 -53.41 12.90 25.05
CA PRO A 834 -53.48 12.98 26.51
C PRO A 834 -54.32 11.87 27.18
N GLY A 835 -55.43 11.47 26.55
CA GLY A 835 -56.35 10.44 27.05
C GLY A 835 -56.04 9.01 26.60
N ASP A 836 -54.93 8.75 25.91
CA ASP A 836 -54.50 7.40 25.53
C ASP A 836 -54.13 6.58 26.80
N PRO A 837 -54.46 5.28 26.90
CA PRO A 837 -54.04 4.44 28.03
C PRO A 837 -52.57 3.98 27.98
N THR A 838 -51.88 4.12 26.84
CA THR A 838 -50.52 3.59 26.63
C THR A 838 -49.49 4.33 27.49
N PRO A 839 -48.54 3.63 28.16
CA PRO A 839 -47.46 4.31 28.90
C PRO A 839 -46.48 5.01 27.95
N GLY A 840 -46.07 6.23 28.29
CA GLY A 840 -45.11 7.04 27.52
C GLY A 840 -45.38 8.54 27.60
N PRO A 841 -44.47 9.39 27.08
CA PRO A 841 -44.68 10.84 27.01
C PRO A 841 -45.93 11.20 26.17
N ARG A 842 -46.60 12.29 26.52
CA ARG A 842 -47.80 12.79 25.81
C ARG A 842 -47.41 13.91 24.86
N ALA A 843 -47.78 13.77 23.59
CA ALA A 843 -47.35 14.68 22.55
C ALA A 843 -48.20 15.96 22.51
N THR A 844 -47.51 17.09 22.34
CA THR A 844 -48.08 18.42 22.12
C THR A 844 -47.65 18.92 20.75
N VAL A 845 -48.56 19.48 19.97
CA VAL A 845 -48.29 20.04 18.65
C VAL A 845 -48.00 21.54 18.79
N LEU A 846 -46.78 21.92 18.40
CA LEU A 846 -46.28 23.30 18.41
C LEU A 846 -46.46 23.89 17.01
N GLY A 847 -47.19 25.00 16.88
CA GLY A 847 -47.48 25.65 15.58
C GLY A 847 -46.98 27.09 15.45
N ASN A 848 -46.39 27.67 16.50
CA ASN A 848 -45.60 28.90 16.42
C ASN A 848 -44.11 28.57 16.26
N VAL A 849 -43.81 27.83 15.18
CA VAL A 849 -42.48 27.28 14.86
C VAL A 849 -42.07 27.64 13.44
N VAL A 850 -40.78 27.88 13.22
CA VAL A 850 -40.21 28.21 11.91
C VAL A 850 -38.80 27.62 11.76
N PRO A 851 -38.39 27.15 10.56
CA PRO A 851 -37.01 26.75 10.32
C PRO A 851 -36.04 27.91 10.54
N ALA A 852 -34.89 27.60 11.12
CA ALA A 852 -33.77 28.51 11.17
C ALA A 852 -32.46 27.78 10.84
N HIS A 853 -31.57 28.47 10.13
CA HIS A 853 -30.28 27.95 9.70
C HIS A 853 -29.15 28.69 10.44
N HIS A 854 -28.09 27.97 10.80
CA HIS A 854 -26.92 28.55 11.44
C HIS A 854 -26.19 29.51 10.48
N GLY A 855 -25.87 30.70 10.95
CA GLY A 855 -24.99 31.66 10.28
C GLY A 855 -25.17 33.08 10.81
N LEU A 856 -24.09 33.84 10.92
CA LEU A 856 -24.15 35.28 11.20
C LEU A 856 -24.14 36.06 9.88
N PRO A 857 -25.22 36.78 9.49
CA PRO A 857 -25.18 37.68 8.34
C PRO A 857 -24.31 38.90 8.62
N VAL A 858 -23.42 39.21 7.67
CA VAL A 858 -22.56 40.39 7.66
C VAL A 858 -22.68 41.02 6.28
N THR A 859 -23.23 42.23 6.22
CA THR A 859 -23.49 42.98 4.99
C THR A 859 -22.76 44.32 5.00
N PRO A 860 -22.50 44.97 3.85
CA PRO A 860 -21.86 46.29 3.79
C PRO A 860 -22.57 47.34 4.64
N LEU A 861 -21.86 48.42 5.01
CA LEU A 861 -22.52 49.64 5.49
C LEU A 861 -23.09 50.39 4.28
N PRO A 862 -24.35 50.88 4.31
CA PRO A 862 -24.86 51.76 3.27
C PRO A 862 -24.03 53.05 3.17
N GLU A 863 -23.91 53.62 1.97
CA GLU A 863 -23.21 54.89 1.78
C GLU A 863 -23.82 56.00 2.65
N GLY A 864 -22.96 56.80 3.28
CA GLY A 864 -23.36 57.87 4.21
C GLY A 864 -23.85 57.42 5.58
N PHE A 865 -23.91 56.12 5.89
CA PHE A 865 -24.40 55.64 7.19
C PHE A 865 -23.35 55.80 8.29
N ALA A 866 -23.60 56.71 9.25
CA ALA A 866 -22.69 56.93 10.38
C ALA A 866 -22.78 55.77 11.39
N ALA A 867 -21.63 55.21 11.78
CA ALA A 867 -21.57 54.11 12.75
C ALA A 867 -22.20 54.49 14.11
N ASP A 868 -22.13 55.77 14.50
CA ASP A 868 -22.69 56.26 15.76
C ASP A 868 -24.21 56.46 15.77
N SER A 869 -24.88 56.42 14.62
CA SER A 869 -26.35 56.37 14.53
C SER A 869 -26.90 54.93 14.51
N ALA A 870 -26.04 53.91 14.51
CA ALA A 870 -26.46 52.50 14.53
C ALA A 870 -26.80 52.00 15.95
N GLU A 871 -27.74 51.06 16.04
CA GLU A 871 -28.01 50.30 17.27
C GLU A 871 -26.73 49.63 17.81
N PRO A 872 -26.63 49.34 19.12
CA PRO A 872 -25.41 48.79 19.72
C PRO A 872 -24.85 47.54 19.03
N PHE A 873 -25.72 46.63 18.57
CA PHE A 873 -25.32 45.42 17.84
C PHE A 873 -24.74 45.76 16.45
N ALA A 874 -25.46 46.55 15.66
CA ALA A 874 -24.99 47.00 14.35
C ALA A 874 -23.69 47.83 14.43
N ARG A 875 -23.53 48.64 15.50
CA ARG A 875 -22.30 49.38 15.80
C ARG A 875 -21.13 48.47 16.12
N SER A 876 -21.34 47.39 16.90
CA SER A 876 -20.28 46.40 17.20
C SER A 876 -19.76 45.67 15.96
N LEU A 877 -20.56 45.63 14.89
CA LEU A 877 -20.17 45.05 13.60
C LEU A 877 -19.54 46.07 12.63
N ALA A 878 -19.56 47.37 12.91
CA ALA A 878 -19.21 48.42 11.93
C ALA A 878 -17.78 48.27 11.37
N GLN A 879 -16.78 47.97 12.21
CA GLN A 879 -15.39 47.76 11.78
C GLN A 879 -15.23 46.56 10.83
N TRP A 880 -16.07 45.54 11.00
CA TRP A 880 -16.06 44.32 10.18
C TRP A 880 -16.82 44.54 8.87
N ARG A 881 -17.93 45.28 8.92
CA ARG A 881 -18.73 45.65 7.75
C ARG A 881 -17.98 46.58 6.78
N ALA A 882 -17.00 47.34 7.26
CA ALA A 882 -16.10 48.14 6.42
C ALA A 882 -15.15 47.28 5.55
N LEU A 883 -14.85 46.04 5.93
CA LEU A 883 -14.04 45.11 5.13
C LEU A 883 -14.82 44.50 3.96
N LEU A 884 -16.16 44.67 3.93
CA LEU A 884 -17.04 44.14 2.89
C LEU A 884 -17.18 45.05 1.67
N THR A 885 -16.46 46.19 1.65
CA THR A 885 -16.40 47.10 0.51
C THR A 885 -14.95 47.33 0.03
N PRO A 886 -14.24 46.29 -0.45
CA PRO A 886 -12.89 46.45 -0.96
C PRO A 886 -12.90 47.14 -2.34
N THR A 887 -12.02 48.12 -2.52
CA THR A 887 -11.67 48.66 -3.83
C THR A 887 -10.47 47.91 -4.39
N VAL A 888 -10.57 47.44 -5.65
CA VAL A 888 -9.55 46.64 -6.32
C VAL A 888 -9.22 47.21 -7.70
N ASP A 889 -7.97 47.05 -8.15
CA ASP A 889 -7.55 47.39 -9.52
C ASP A 889 -7.86 46.21 -10.45
N GLY A 890 -8.99 46.28 -11.15
CA GLY A 890 -9.44 45.23 -12.08
C GLY A 890 -8.53 45.05 -13.31
N SER A 891 -7.51 45.90 -13.51
CA SER A 891 -6.47 45.66 -14.51
C SER A 891 -5.42 44.63 -14.07
N ARG A 892 -5.40 44.27 -12.77
CA ARG A 892 -4.44 43.34 -12.14
C ARG A 892 -5.13 42.21 -11.38
N GLU A 893 -6.11 42.57 -10.55
CA GLU A 893 -6.79 41.63 -9.66
C GLU A 893 -7.95 40.94 -10.37
N ARG A 894 -7.92 39.61 -10.39
CA ARG A 894 -9.00 38.74 -10.89
C ARG A 894 -9.63 37.88 -9.79
N GLU A 895 -9.04 37.87 -8.60
CA GLU A 895 -9.40 36.97 -7.53
C GLU A 895 -9.18 37.65 -6.17
N VAL A 896 -10.27 37.92 -5.46
CA VAL A 896 -10.27 38.73 -4.23
C VAL A 896 -10.50 37.82 -3.02
N VAL A 897 -9.60 37.83 -2.05
CA VAL A 897 -9.76 37.04 -0.82
C VAL A 897 -10.91 37.61 0.02
N LEU A 898 -11.83 36.75 0.46
CA LEU A 898 -12.95 37.18 1.30
C LEU A 898 -12.48 37.49 2.73
N PRO A 899 -12.96 38.58 3.36
CA PRO A 899 -12.52 39.00 4.69
C PRO A 899 -13.00 38.04 5.80
N PHE A 900 -14.04 37.24 5.54
CA PHE A 900 -14.63 36.32 6.52
C PHE A 900 -14.88 34.93 5.91
N HIS A 901 -14.65 33.90 6.71
CA HIS A 901 -14.88 32.50 6.40
C HIS A 901 -15.12 31.71 7.72
N PRO A 902 -15.71 30.51 7.69
CA PRO A 902 -16.31 29.84 6.54
C PRO A 902 -17.61 30.53 6.07
N ILE A 903 -17.90 30.47 4.77
CA ILE A 903 -19.19 30.91 4.24
C ILE A 903 -20.24 29.87 4.62
N SER A 904 -21.35 30.32 5.21
CA SER A 904 -22.48 29.47 5.56
C SER A 904 -23.11 28.90 4.29
N VAL A 905 -23.11 27.58 4.15
CA VAL A 905 -23.87 26.86 3.13
C VAL A 905 -25.21 26.44 3.74
N GLN A 906 -26.34 26.70 3.09
CA GLN A 906 -27.68 26.47 3.68
C GLN A 906 -28.61 25.73 2.71
N ALA A 907 -29.46 24.84 3.25
CA ALA A 907 -30.43 24.07 2.48
C ALA A 907 -31.85 24.33 3.01
N PRO A 908 -32.80 24.77 2.15
CA PRO A 908 -34.09 25.31 2.59
C PRO A 908 -34.99 24.27 3.26
N GLY A 909 -35.66 24.68 4.33
CA GLY A 909 -36.48 23.83 5.19
C GLY A 909 -35.70 22.86 6.08
N TYR A 910 -36.44 22.15 6.91
CA TYR A 910 -35.92 21.11 7.82
C TYR A 910 -35.67 19.77 7.08
N PRO A 911 -34.65 18.97 7.43
CA PRO A 911 -34.40 17.65 6.81
C PRO A 911 -35.61 16.71 6.78
N LEU A 912 -35.64 15.77 5.84
CA LEU A 912 -36.51 14.60 5.91
C LEU A 912 -35.92 13.56 6.90
N PRO A 913 -36.73 12.66 7.50
CA PRO A 913 -36.20 11.54 8.26
C PRO A 913 -35.28 10.68 7.37
N GLY A 914 -34.01 10.50 7.79
CA GLY A 914 -32.99 9.75 7.03
C GLY A 914 -32.29 10.50 5.89
N ASP A 915 -32.57 11.80 5.69
CA ASP A 915 -32.00 12.61 4.60
C ASP A 915 -30.78 13.43 5.08
N GLU A 916 -29.64 12.76 5.20
CA GLU A 916 -28.36 13.35 5.62
C GLU A 916 -27.59 14.03 4.47
N ALA A 917 -27.87 13.61 3.22
CA ALA A 917 -27.11 13.95 2.01
C ALA A 917 -27.50 15.29 1.35
N ARG A 918 -28.30 16.13 2.03
CA ARG A 918 -28.79 17.42 1.50
C ARG A 918 -27.63 18.29 0.99
N ARG A 919 -27.72 18.78 -0.26
CA ARG A 919 -26.89 19.88 -0.76
C ARG A 919 -27.51 21.22 -0.35
N GLY A 920 -26.68 22.23 -0.11
CA GLY A 920 -27.10 23.60 0.17
C GLY A 920 -26.35 24.60 -0.70
N THR A 921 -26.78 25.87 -0.68
CA THR A 921 -26.17 26.97 -1.45
C THR A 921 -25.33 27.87 -0.53
N PRO A 922 -24.11 28.28 -0.94
CA PRO A 922 -23.32 29.28 -0.22
C PRO A 922 -24.06 30.61 -0.10
N GLN A 923 -24.18 31.13 1.11
CA GLN A 923 -24.90 32.37 1.40
C GLN A 923 -23.97 33.58 1.21
N LEU A 924 -23.80 33.95 -0.05
CA LEU A 924 -22.94 35.03 -0.53
C LEU A 924 -23.61 35.74 -1.71
N GLN A 925 -23.69 37.07 -1.63
CA GLN A 925 -24.14 37.97 -2.68
C GLN A 925 -23.03 38.99 -2.96
N VAL A 926 -22.86 39.35 -4.23
CA VAL A 926 -21.81 40.26 -4.69
C VAL A 926 -22.44 41.37 -5.52
N SER A 927 -21.91 42.57 -5.40
CA SER A 927 -22.10 43.62 -6.40
C SER A 927 -20.77 44.24 -6.83
N VAL A 928 -20.76 44.78 -8.04
CA VAL A 928 -19.64 45.54 -8.61
C VAL A 928 -20.17 46.94 -8.91
N GLU A 929 -19.66 47.93 -8.18
CA GLU A 929 -20.13 49.34 -8.22
C GLU A 929 -21.63 49.56 -7.93
N GLY A 930 -22.32 48.54 -7.42
CA GLY A 930 -23.74 48.54 -7.11
C GLY A 930 -24.54 47.50 -7.90
N ASP A 931 -24.07 47.12 -9.09
CA ASP A 931 -24.75 46.15 -9.95
C ASP A 931 -24.53 44.70 -9.45
N PRO A 932 -25.57 43.86 -9.32
CA PRO A 932 -25.48 42.56 -8.64
C PRO A 932 -24.93 41.45 -9.56
N TRP A 933 -23.83 40.82 -9.14
CA TRP A 933 -23.20 39.71 -9.88
C TRP A 933 -23.62 38.35 -9.32
N THR A 934 -23.81 37.37 -10.21
CA THR A 934 -24.36 36.05 -9.87
C THR A 934 -23.27 35.06 -9.49
N LEU A 935 -23.43 34.37 -8.35
CA LEU A 935 -22.56 33.28 -7.94
C LEU A 935 -22.86 32.01 -8.76
N VAL A 936 -21.85 31.50 -9.47
CA VAL A 936 -21.91 30.24 -10.24
C VAL A 936 -20.95 29.20 -9.66
N GLU A 937 -21.12 27.91 -10.02
CA GLU A 937 -20.21 26.84 -9.60
C GLU A 937 -18.91 26.82 -10.43
N ASP A 938 -18.99 27.18 -11.72
CA ASP A 938 -17.82 27.33 -12.60
C ASP A 938 -18.01 28.36 -13.72
N LEU A 939 -16.87 28.88 -14.21
CA LEU A 939 -16.78 29.92 -15.24
C LEU A 939 -16.63 29.37 -16.66
N SER A 940 -16.22 28.11 -16.87
CA SER A 940 -15.85 27.57 -18.20
C SER A 940 -16.97 27.55 -19.25
N VAL A 941 -18.23 27.64 -18.83
CA VAL A 941 -19.43 27.66 -19.69
C VAL A 941 -20.08 29.04 -19.81
N GLN A 942 -19.47 30.07 -19.21
CA GLN A 942 -20.05 31.42 -19.09
C GLN A 942 -19.52 32.34 -20.20
N GLY A 943 -20.38 33.16 -20.78
CA GLY A 943 -20.03 34.09 -21.85
C GLY A 943 -19.14 35.27 -21.39
N PRO A 944 -18.43 35.93 -22.32
CA PRO A 944 -17.47 37.01 -22.00
C PRO A 944 -18.11 38.29 -21.44
N GLY A 945 -19.44 38.38 -21.46
CA GLY A 945 -20.23 39.50 -20.91
C GLY A 945 -21.14 39.09 -19.76
N ASP A 946 -21.04 37.87 -19.25
CA ASP A 946 -21.91 37.38 -18.17
C ASP A 946 -21.36 37.87 -16.82
N GLU A 947 -22.18 38.60 -16.05
CA GLU A 947 -21.82 39.21 -14.77
C GLU A 947 -21.83 38.16 -13.63
N VAL A 948 -20.87 37.25 -13.71
CA VAL A 948 -20.77 36.06 -12.86
C VAL A 948 -19.44 35.98 -12.11
N VAL A 949 -19.51 35.41 -10.91
CA VAL A 949 -18.38 35.17 -10.01
C VAL A 949 -18.39 33.74 -9.50
N VAL A 950 -17.23 33.22 -9.12
CA VAL A 950 -17.11 31.87 -8.55
C VAL A 950 -16.32 31.87 -7.26
N LEU A 951 -16.77 31.06 -6.29
CA LEU A 951 -16.06 30.83 -5.03
C LEU A 951 -14.96 29.78 -5.26
N ARG A 952 -13.75 30.04 -4.75
CA ARG A 952 -12.63 29.10 -4.74
C ARG A 952 -11.99 29.05 -3.35
N ALA A 953 -11.33 27.94 -3.01
CA ALA A 953 -10.52 27.85 -1.80
C ALA A 953 -9.19 28.61 -1.97
N THR A 954 -8.74 29.30 -0.91
CA THR A 954 -7.41 29.91 -0.91
C THR A 954 -6.31 28.88 -0.62
N PRO A 955 -5.05 29.12 -1.03
CA PRO A 955 -3.91 28.28 -0.66
C PRO A 955 -3.69 28.16 0.87
N THR A 956 -4.04 29.20 1.63
CA THR A 956 -3.76 29.30 3.08
C THR A 956 -4.89 28.80 3.98
N GLY A 957 -6.00 28.33 3.40
CA GLY A 957 -7.27 28.18 4.11
C GLY A 957 -8.07 29.48 4.11
N GLY A 958 -9.40 29.35 3.99
CA GLY A 958 -10.32 30.44 3.65
C GLY A 958 -10.84 30.36 2.21
N ALA A 959 -11.55 31.39 1.78
CA ALA A 959 -12.19 31.46 0.47
C ALA A 959 -11.82 32.74 -0.29
N SER A 960 -11.69 32.62 -1.61
CA SER A 960 -11.50 33.72 -2.54
C SER A 960 -12.62 33.76 -3.58
N LEU A 961 -12.83 34.95 -4.14
CA LEU A 961 -13.90 35.27 -5.06
C LEU A 961 -13.28 35.64 -6.40
N ARG A 962 -13.45 34.76 -7.39
CA ARG A 962 -12.84 34.88 -8.71
C ARG A 962 -13.84 35.40 -9.71
N CYS A 963 -13.48 36.49 -10.38
CA CYS A 963 -14.26 37.06 -11.48
C CYS A 963 -13.87 36.39 -12.80
N GLY A 964 -14.63 36.67 -13.87
CA GLY A 964 -14.27 36.23 -15.21
C GLY A 964 -13.01 36.93 -15.75
N ASP A 965 -12.58 36.49 -16.93
CA ASP A 965 -11.40 37.04 -17.62
C ASP A 965 -11.71 37.81 -18.91
N GLY A 966 -13.00 38.01 -19.23
CA GLY A 966 -13.45 38.61 -20.48
C GLY A 966 -13.51 37.61 -21.64
N VAL A 967 -13.31 36.32 -21.36
CA VAL A 967 -13.62 35.19 -22.25
C VAL A 967 -14.62 34.26 -21.55
N ASN A 968 -14.32 33.88 -20.31
CA ASN A 968 -15.09 32.98 -19.45
C ASN A 968 -15.70 33.80 -18.30
N GLY A 969 -16.89 34.35 -18.49
CA GLY A 969 -17.46 35.40 -17.64
C GLY A 969 -16.83 36.79 -17.87
N ALA A 970 -17.55 37.83 -17.44
CA ALA A 970 -17.09 39.22 -17.52
C ALA A 970 -15.86 39.48 -16.62
N ALA A 971 -14.90 40.24 -17.16
CA ALA A 971 -13.79 40.77 -16.38
C ALA A 971 -14.23 42.00 -15.55
N LEU A 972 -13.55 42.25 -14.43
CA LEU A 972 -13.67 43.54 -13.74
C LEU A 972 -13.21 44.69 -14.66
N PRO A 973 -13.80 45.90 -14.54
CA PRO A 973 -13.32 47.08 -15.25
C PRO A 973 -11.80 47.30 -15.01
N PRO A 974 -11.01 47.64 -16.05
CA PRO A 974 -9.55 47.78 -15.93
C PRO A 974 -9.15 49.13 -15.28
N ARG A 975 -9.60 49.32 -14.04
CA ARG A 975 -9.42 50.50 -13.18
C ARG A 975 -9.74 50.14 -11.72
N GLU A 976 -9.54 51.08 -10.82
CA GLU A 976 -10.12 51.01 -9.47
C GLU A 976 -11.64 50.83 -9.56
N THR A 977 -12.12 49.78 -8.90
CA THR A 977 -13.51 49.29 -8.91
C THR A 977 -13.87 48.85 -7.50
N THR A 978 -15.01 49.29 -6.96
CA THR A 978 -15.45 48.92 -5.61
C THR A 978 -16.42 47.74 -5.66
N LEU A 979 -16.15 46.71 -4.85
CA LEU A 979 -17.02 45.55 -4.69
C LEU A 979 -17.93 45.73 -3.46
N GLY A 980 -19.13 45.15 -3.48
CA GLY A 980 -20.00 45.01 -2.33
C GLY A 980 -20.18 43.54 -1.98
N LEU A 981 -19.85 43.13 -0.75
CA LEU A 981 -19.87 41.73 -0.31
C LEU A 981 -20.91 41.53 0.80
N SER A 982 -22.01 40.82 0.52
CA SER A 982 -23.02 40.45 1.54
C SER A 982 -22.95 38.94 1.78
N LEU A 983 -22.55 38.52 2.98
CA LEU A 983 -22.29 37.10 3.26
C LEU A 983 -22.85 36.64 4.62
N ARG A 984 -22.99 35.32 4.81
CA ARG A 984 -23.18 34.72 6.14
C ARG A 984 -21.97 33.91 6.54
N VAL A 985 -21.49 34.07 7.77
CA VAL A 985 -20.42 33.25 8.36
C VAL A 985 -21.04 32.09 9.12
N GLY A 986 -20.69 30.84 8.79
CA GLY A 986 -21.25 29.63 9.41
C GLY A 986 -20.17 28.63 9.80
N LEU A 987 -20.35 27.94 10.93
CA LEU A 987 -19.34 27.10 11.57
C LEU A 987 -19.63 25.58 11.46
N GLY A 988 -20.31 25.16 10.38
CA GLY A 988 -20.52 23.74 10.03
C GLY A 988 -21.05 22.88 11.18
N THR A 989 -20.24 21.91 11.65
CA THR A 989 -20.59 20.98 12.74
C THR A 989 -20.86 21.67 14.08
N LEU A 990 -20.19 22.79 14.39
CA LEU A 990 -20.40 23.56 15.63
C LEU A 990 -21.81 24.15 15.72
N GLY A 991 -22.56 24.19 14.61
CA GLY A 991 -23.97 24.55 14.61
C GLY A 991 -24.90 23.51 15.25
N ASN A 992 -24.48 22.24 15.44
CA ASN A 992 -25.33 21.15 15.95
C ASN A 992 -25.56 21.23 17.47
N VAL A 993 -26.29 22.26 17.91
CA VAL A 993 -26.61 22.51 19.32
C VAL A 993 -27.77 21.66 19.82
N GLY A 994 -27.72 21.28 21.10
CA GLY A 994 -28.79 20.56 21.78
C GLY A 994 -30.10 21.34 21.92
N GLU A 995 -31.14 20.64 22.37
CA GLU A 995 -32.48 21.20 22.59
C GLU A 995 -32.50 22.29 23.68
N GLY A 996 -33.16 23.42 23.41
CA GLY A 996 -33.30 24.53 24.36
C GLY A 996 -32.01 25.34 24.63
N VAL A 997 -31.04 25.31 23.71
CA VAL A 997 -29.79 26.09 23.78
C VAL A 997 -29.97 27.50 23.19
N LEU A 998 -30.74 27.62 22.11
CA LEU A 998 -30.98 28.85 21.35
C LEU A 998 -32.14 29.63 21.98
N THR A 999 -31.83 30.47 22.97
CA THR A 999 -32.82 31.14 23.82
C THR A 999 -32.71 32.66 23.84
N ARG A 1000 -31.73 33.24 23.14
CA ARG A 1000 -31.47 34.68 23.14
C ARG A 1000 -31.85 35.32 21.80
N LEU A 1001 -32.95 36.06 21.77
CA LEU A 1001 -33.29 36.93 20.64
C LEU A 1001 -32.25 38.06 20.52
N LEU A 1002 -31.54 38.13 19.39
CA LEU A 1002 -30.56 39.20 19.12
C LEU A 1002 -31.20 40.38 18.40
N GLN A 1003 -31.87 40.14 17.27
CA GLN A 1003 -32.42 41.21 16.43
C GLN A 1003 -33.63 40.70 15.64
N VAL A 1004 -34.66 41.53 15.55
CA VAL A 1004 -35.75 41.40 14.57
C VAL A 1004 -35.50 42.43 13.45
N PRO A 1005 -35.45 42.04 12.17
CA PRO A 1005 -35.24 42.97 11.05
C PRO A 1005 -36.53 43.74 10.73
N LEU A 1006 -36.65 44.92 11.32
CA LEU A 1006 -37.78 45.84 11.14
C LEU A 1006 -37.64 46.61 9.82
N ASP A 1007 -38.31 46.15 8.75
CA ASP A 1007 -38.50 46.89 7.50
C ASP A 1007 -39.60 47.95 7.71
N PRO A 1008 -39.30 49.28 7.63
CA PRO A 1008 -40.29 50.32 7.88
C PRO A 1008 -41.48 50.35 6.90
N GLN A 1009 -41.37 49.73 5.71
CA GLN A 1009 -42.45 49.66 4.73
C GLN A 1009 -43.31 48.39 4.90
N ARG A 1010 -42.72 47.27 5.33
CA ARG A 1010 -43.48 46.03 5.64
C ARG A 1010 -44.09 46.01 7.04
N SER A 1011 -43.51 46.73 8.01
CA SER A 1011 -43.98 46.77 9.40
C SER A 1011 -45.37 47.38 9.60
N ALA A 1012 -46.06 47.79 8.52
CA ALA A 1012 -47.46 48.18 8.55
C ALA A 1012 -48.42 47.05 9.00
N SER A 1013 -48.06 45.78 8.82
CA SER A 1013 -48.79 44.62 9.38
C SER A 1013 -48.43 44.33 10.85
N ALA A 1014 -47.19 44.62 11.24
CA ALA A 1014 -46.59 44.27 12.53
C ALA A 1014 -47.14 45.07 13.73
N GLY A 1015 -47.74 46.23 13.47
CA GLY A 1015 -48.35 47.11 14.48
C GLY A 1015 -47.34 47.88 15.34
N GLU A 1016 -47.86 48.74 16.22
CA GLU A 1016 -47.05 49.60 17.11
C GLU A 1016 -46.21 48.81 18.13
N LEU A 1017 -46.50 47.51 18.29
CA LEU A 1017 -45.78 46.57 19.13
C LEU A 1017 -44.32 46.34 18.69
N LEU A 1018 -44.06 46.22 17.38
CA LEU A 1018 -42.72 46.01 16.84
C LEU A 1018 -42.00 47.31 16.46
N ALA A 1019 -42.64 48.47 16.67
CA ALA A 1019 -42.01 49.79 16.63
C ALA A 1019 -41.37 50.21 17.99
N GLN A 1020 -41.46 49.35 19.01
CA GLN A 1020 -40.85 49.57 20.32
C GLN A 1020 -39.32 49.36 20.29
N PRO A 1021 -38.57 49.87 21.29
CA PRO A 1021 -37.16 49.54 21.47
C PRO A 1021 -36.89 48.03 21.46
N MET A 1022 -35.79 47.61 20.84
CA MET A 1022 -35.42 46.19 20.70
C MET A 1022 -35.33 45.45 22.05
N ASP A 1023 -35.04 46.16 23.15
CA ASP A 1023 -35.02 45.57 24.50
C ASP A 1023 -36.42 45.22 25.04
N ASP A 1024 -37.46 46.00 24.71
CA ASP A 1024 -38.85 45.66 25.04
C ASP A 1024 -39.34 44.46 24.20
N VAL A 1025 -38.91 44.38 22.94
CA VAL A 1025 -39.15 43.21 22.07
C VAL A 1025 -38.46 41.96 22.63
N ARG A 1026 -37.24 42.06 23.18
CA ARG A 1026 -36.53 40.96 23.88
C ARG A 1026 -37.17 40.58 25.23
N LEU A 1027 -37.85 41.51 25.90
CA LEU A 1027 -38.61 41.21 27.11
C LEU A 1027 -39.92 40.48 26.79
N LEU A 1028 -40.61 40.86 25.71
CA LEU A 1028 -41.87 40.27 25.29
C LEU A 1028 -41.71 38.93 24.56
N VAL A 1029 -40.79 38.83 23.59
CA VAL A 1029 -40.68 37.67 22.71
C VAL A 1029 -39.67 36.68 23.29
N ARG A 1030 -40.18 35.52 23.71
CA ARG A 1030 -39.36 34.37 24.12
C ARG A 1030 -39.16 33.46 22.92
N VAL A 1031 -37.94 32.93 22.79
CA VAL A 1031 -37.57 31.95 21.77
C VAL A 1031 -36.88 30.76 22.41
N ASP A 1032 -37.11 29.58 21.87
CA ASP A 1032 -36.41 28.35 22.21
C ASP A 1032 -36.36 27.41 21.00
N ASN A 1033 -35.35 26.54 20.91
CA ASN A 1033 -35.35 25.44 19.94
C ASN A 1033 -35.92 24.16 20.60
N PRO A 1034 -37.19 23.77 20.35
CA PRO A 1034 -37.81 22.57 20.95
C PRO A 1034 -37.28 21.24 20.38
N LEU A 1035 -36.33 21.30 19.45
CA LEU A 1035 -35.56 20.17 18.94
C LEU A 1035 -34.08 20.59 18.80
N PRO A 1036 -33.11 19.67 18.80
CA PRO A 1036 -31.72 19.99 18.49
C PRO A 1036 -31.59 20.63 17.09
N ALA A 1037 -30.47 21.33 16.87
CA ALA A 1037 -30.03 21.69 15.53
C ALA A 1037 -29.29 20.51 14.90
N VAL A 1038 -29.59 20.21 13.64
CA VAL A 1038 -29.14 18.99 12.95
C VAL A 1038 -28.70 19.28 11.52
N GLY A 1039 -27.93 18.38 10.93
CA GLY A 1039 -27.43 18.49 9.55
C GLY A 1039 -26.31 19.50 9.36
N GLY A 1040 -25.72 20.02 10.44
CA GLY A 1040 -24.47 20.77 10.37
C GLY A 1040 -23.31 19.83 10.07
N ARG A 1041 -22.57 20.08 9.00
CA ARG A 1041 -21.37 19.32 8.64
C ARG A 1041 -20.32 20.23 8.01
N ASP A 1042 -19.06 19.93 8.26
CA ASP A 1042 -17.95 20.73 7.75
C ASP A 1042 -17.66 20.40 6.27
N ALA A 1043 -16.87 21.24 5.60
CA ALA A 1043 -16.44 20.98 4.23
C ALA A 1043 -15.60 19.71 4.16
N GLU A 1044 -15.79 18.92 3.10
CA GLU A 1044 -15.20 17.59 2.93
C GLU A 1044 -13.68 17.58 3.11
N SER A 1045 -13.14 16.59 3.82
CA SER A 1045 -11.69 16.48 4.07
C SER A 1045 -10.92 16.25 2.77
N LEU A 1046 -9.66 16.70 2.71
CA LEU A 1046 -8.82 16.53 1.52
C LEU A 1046 -8.65 15.05 1.17
N ASP A 1047 -8.53 14.18 2.18
CA ASP A 1047 -8.35 12.73 1.99
C ASP A 1047 -9.61 12.04 1.45
N SER A 1048 -10.81 12.50 1.86
CA SER A 1048 -12.07 12.05 1.26
C SER A 1048 -12.16 12.46 -0.21
N ILE A 1049 -11.82 13.70 -0.55
CA ILE A 1049 -11.83 14.19 -1.94
C ILE A 1049 -10.83 13.40 -2.80
N ARG A 1050 -9.59 13.20 -2.29
CA ARG A 1050 -8.53 12.40 -2.94
C ARG A 1050 -8.98 10.98 -3.26
N TYR A 1051 -9.69 10.33 -2.34
CA TYR A 1051 -10.20 8.96 -2.53
C TYR A 1051 -11.42 8.92 -3.47
N ARG A 1052 -12.35 9.87 -3.31
CA ARG A 1052 -13.65 9.87 -3.98
C ARG A 1052 -13.59 10.30 -5.45
N ALA A 1053 -12.75 11.27 -5.81
CA ALA A 1053 -12.73 11.81 -7.16
C ALA A 1053 -12.23 10.82 -8.25
N PRO A 1054 -11.16 10.03 -8.04
CA PRO A 1054 -10.74 9.00 -9.01
C PRO A 1054 -11.78 7.87 -9.16
N ALA A 1055 -12.48 7.53 -8.07
CA ALA A 1055 -13.50 6.47 -8.08
C ALA A 1055 -14.72 6.85 -8.94
N GLY A 1056 -15.13 8.13 -8.94
CA GLY A 1056 -16.26 8.61 -9.74
C GLY A 1056 -16.07 8.43 -11.25
N VAL A 1057 -14.89 8.78 -11.76
CA VAL A 1057 -14.53 8.60 -13.19
C VAL A 1057 -14.49 7.12 -13.59
N SER A 1058 -14.22 6.24 -12.63
CA SER A 1058 -14.14 4.79 -12.83
C SER A 1058 -15.50 4.09 -12.82
N GLN A 1059 -16.61 4.78 -12.52
CA GLN A 1059 -17.94 4.17 -12.35
C GLN A 1059 -19.07 5.08 -12.90
N PRO A 1060 -19.42 4.99 -14.19
CA PRO A 1060 -20.47 5.82 -14.77
C PRO A 1060 -21.85 5.54 -14.15
N LEU A 1061 -22.66 6.60 -14.01
CA LEU A 1061 -24.01 6.55 -13.40
C LEU A 1061 -25.12 6.17 -14.39
N SER A 1062 -24.89 6.41 -15.68
CA SER A 1062 -25.78 5.99 -16.78
C SER A 1062 -25.23 4.75 -17.46
N ALA A 1063 -26.11 3.91 -18.01
CA ALA A 1063 -25.71 2.66 -18.63
C ALA A 1063 -25.29 2.84 -20.10
N VAL A 1064 -23.98 2.94 -20.32
CA VAL A 1064 -23.40 3.20 -21.65
C VAL A 1064 -23.03 1.89 -22.35
N THR A 1065 -22.35 0.98 -21.65
CA THR A 1065 -22.07 -0.37 -22.16
C THR A 1065 -23.16 -1.36 -21.73
N VAL A 1066 -23.10 -2.58 -22.25
CA VAL A 1066 -24.03 -3.66 -21.88
C VAL A 1066 -23.84 -4.07 -20.41
N GLU A 1067 -22.58 -4.08 -19.98
CA GLU A 1067 -22.12 -4.42 -18.64
C GLU A 1067 -22.56 -3.38 -17.60
N ASP A 1068 -22.73 -2.11 -18.00
CA ASP A 1068 -23.29 -1.10 -17.11
C ASP A 1068 -24.76 -1.38 -16.73
N TYR A 1069 -25.59 -1.88 -17.67
CA TYR A 1069 -26.97 -2.26 -17.35
C TYR A 1069 -27.01 -3.40 -16.32
N VAL A 1070 -26.05 -4.33 -16.40
CA VAL A 1070 -25.89 -5.41 -15.41
C VAL A 1070 -25.47 -4.84 -14.06
N ARG A 1071 -24.37 -4.08 -14.03
CA ARG A 1071 -23.79 -3.46 -12.82
C ARG A 1071 -24.79 -2.57 -12.07
N LEU A 1072 -25.54 -1.73 -12.79
CA LEU A 1072 -26.50 -0.77 -12.20
C LEU A 1072 -27.84 -1.40 -11.78
N LEU A 1073 -28.11 -2.66 -12.16
CA LEU A 1073 -29.24 -3.45 -11.70
C LEU A 1073 -28.88 -4.40 -10.55
N GLN A 1074 -27.66 -4.95 -10.53
CA GLN A 1074 -27.15 -5.71 -9.38
C GLN A 1074 -27.01 -4.87 -8.09
N GLN A 1075 -27.13 -3.54 -8.20
CA GLN A 1075 -27.27 -2.61 -7.07
C GLN A 1075 -28.68 -2.63 -6.41
N LEU A 1076 -29.70 -3.23 -7.05
CA LEU A 1076 -31.02 -3.39 -6.44
C LEU A 1076 -31.02 -4.63 -5.52
N PRO A 1077 -31.47 -4.54 -4.25
CA PRO A 1077 -31.52 -5.69 -3.34
C PRO A 1077 -32.50 -6.78 -3.80
N GLU A 1078 -33.52 -6.39 -4.57
CA GLU A 1078 -34.53 -7.26 -5.19
C GLU A 1078 -33.98 -8.15 -6.33
N VAL A 1079 -32.78 -7.86 -6.84
CA VAL A 1079 -32.14 -8.58 -7.94
C VAL A 1079 -31.12 -9.57 -7.39
N ALA A 1080 -31.15 -10.81 -7.87
CA ALA A 1080 -30.10 -11.80 -7.64
C ALA A 1080 -29.10 -11.85 -8.81
N GLY A 1081 -29.59 -11.75 -10.05
CA GLY A 1081 -28.75 -11.70 -11.24
C GLY A 1081 -29.31 -10.78 -12.32
N ALA A 1082 -28.43 -10.19 -13.12
CA ALA A 1082 -28.80 -9.44 -14.32
C ALA A 1082 -27.84 -9.80 -15.45
N SER A 1083 -28.33 -9.74 -16.68
CA SER A 1083 -27.55 -9.97 -17.90
C SER A 1083 -28.17 -9.15 -19.02
N ALA A 1084 -27.36 -8.62 -19.94
CA ALA A 1084 -27.85 -7.76 -21.01
C ALA A 1084 -27.20 -8.10 -22.36
N ARG A 1085 -27.85 -7.71 -23.46
CA ARG A 1085 -27.28 -7.76 -24.82
C ARG A 1085 -27.95 -6.81 -25.80
N VAL A 1086 -27.22 -6.44 -26.84
CA VAL A 1086 -27.72 -5.57 -27.93
C VAL A 1086 -28.52 -6.37 -28.95
N VAL A 1087 -29.81 -6.08 -29.08
CA VAL A 1087 -30.72 -6.68 -30.07
C VAL A 1087 -31.08 -5.61 -31.11
N HIS A 1088 -30.56 -5.79 -32.33
CA HIS A 1088 -30.80 -4.86 -33.44
C HIS A 1088 -32.15 -5.16 -34.11
N ARG A 1089 -33.14 -4.26 -33.95
CA ARG A 1089 -34.46 -4.37 -34.59
C ARG A 1089 -34.60 -3.34 -35.70
N GLY A 1090 -33.95 -3.61 -36.83
CA GLY A 1090 -33.91 -2.70 -37.98
C GLY A 1090 -33.12 -1.43 -37.65
N LEU A 1091 -33.78 -0.26 -37.69
CA LEU A 1091 -33.18 1.03 -37.34
C LEU A 1091 -33.15 1.33 -35.83
N ARG A 1092 -33.58 0.40 -34.97
CA ARG A 1092 -33.56 0.57 -33.52
C ARG A 1092 -32.59 -0.37 -32.82
N THR A 1093 -31.78 0.19 -31.94
CA THR A 1093 -30.98 -0.53 -30.95
C THR A 1093 -31.86 -0.78 -29.73
N VAL A 1094 -32.13 -2.05 -29.42
CA VAL A 1094 -32.82 -2.47 -28.19
C VAL A 1094 -31.79 -3.13 -27.28
N ILE A 1095 -31.60 -2.64 -26.07
CA ILE A 1095 -30.88 -3.40 -25.03
C ILE A 1095 -31.90 -4.34 -24.40
N ARG A 1096 -31.74 -5.63 -24.70
CA ARG A 1096 -32.48 -6.68 -23.98
C ARG A 1096 -31.76 -6.96 -22.68
N VAL A 1097 -32.49 -7.00 -21.59
CA VAL A 1097 -31.97 -7.28 -20.25
C VAL A 1097 -32.78 -8.42 -19.64
N THR A 1098 -32.10 -9.52 -19.34
CA THR A 1098 -32.66 -10.60 -18.55
C THR A 1098 -32.34 -10.34 -17.09
N VAL A 1099 -33.32 -10.47 -16.20
CA VAL A 1099 -33.16 -10.24 -14.77
C VAL A 1099 -33.74 -11.42 -14.02
N LEU A 1100 -32.95 -11.99 -13.11
CA LEU A 1100 -33.38 -12.96 -12.11
C LEU A 1100 -33.60 -12.19 -10.81
N LEU A 1101 -34.84 -12.21 -10.33
CA LEU A 1101 -35.17 -11.63 -9.03
C LEU A 1101 -34.72 -12.55 -7.89
N ARG A 1102 -34.50 -11.94 -6.73
CA ARG A 1102 -34.25 -12.64 -5.48
C ARG A 1102 -35.47 -13.49 -5.11
N ASP A 1103 -35.23 -14.71 -4.66
CA ASP A 1103 -36.22 -15.73 -4.27
C ASP A 1103 -37.21 -16.17 -5.39
N GLU A 1104 -36.96 -15.84 -6.68
CA GLU A 1104 -37.99 -15.78 -7.74
C GLU A 1104 -38.83 -17.07 -7.95
N ASP A 1105 -38.28 -18.25 -7.69
CA ASP A 1105 -38.99 -19.53 -7.84
C ASP A 1105 -39.88 -19.91 -6.63
N THR A 1106 -39.78 -19.16 -5.53
CA THR A 1106 -40.59 -19.32 -4.29
C THR A 1106 -41.58 -18.18 -4.05
N LEU A 1107 -41.49 -17.07 -4.79
CA LEU A 1107 -42.32 -15.88 -4.59
C LEU A 1107 -43.81 -16.11 -4.89
N ASP A 1108 -44.68 -15.47 -4.09
CA ASP A 1108 -46.09 -15.29 -4.42
C ASP A 1108 -46.27 -14.38 -5.65
N PRO A 1109 -47.23 -14.65 -6.55
CA PRO A 1109 -47.45 -13.86 -7.77
C PRO A 1109 -47.63 -12.35 -7.56
N ASP A 1110 -48.22 -11.90 -6.44
CA ASP A 1110 -48.42 -10.47 -6.17
C ASP A 1110 -47.11 -9.77 -5.74
N GLU A 1111 -46.18 -10.49 -5.10
CA GLU A 1111 -44.84 -9.98 -4.75
C GLU A 1111 -43.90 -10.00 -5.95
N LEU A 1112 -43.94 -11.08 -6.74
CA LEU A 1112 -43.22 -11.21 -8.01
C LEU A 1112 -43.52 -10.02 -8.94
N LEU A 1113 -44.80 -9.67 -9.09
CA LEU A 1113 -45.24 -8.54 -9.91
C LEU A 1113 -44.76 -7.17 -9.39
N ARG A 1114 -44.60 -7.00 -8.07
CA ARG A 1114 -44.06 -5.76 -7.47
C ARG A 1114 -42.58 -5.58 -7.80
N ARG A 1115 -41.75 -6.60 -7.56
CA ARG A 1115 -40.30 -6.56 -7.84
C ARG A 1115 -40.01 -6.33 -9.33
N TRP A 1116 -40.75 -7.01 -10.22
CA TRP A 1116 -40.67 -6.78 -11.68
C TRP A 1116 -41.04 -5.34 -12.10
N ALA A 1117 -41.89 -4.63 -11.35
CA ALA A 1117 -42.17 -3.22 -11.60
C ALA A 1117 -41.03 -2.30 -11.13
N GLY A 1118 -40.36 -2.63 -10.01
CA GLY A 1118 -39.17 -1.93 -9.50
C GLY A 1118 -38.00 -1.97 -10.50
N VAL A 1119 -37.65 -3.16 -10.98
CA VAL A 1119 -36.63 -3.38 -12.01
C VAL A 1119 -36.92 -2.56 -13.29
N ARG A 1120 -38.17 -2.56 -13.75
CA ARG A 1120 -38.57 -1.79 -14.94
C ARG A 1120 -38.46 -0.29 -14.76
N ARG A 1121 -38.70 0.25 -13.56
CA ARG A 1121 -38.45 1.67 -13.25
C ARG A 1121 -36.96 1.97 -13.32
N ARG A 1122 -36.11 1.13 -12.69
CA ARG A 1122 -34.66 1.34 -12.67
C ARG A 1122 -34.03 1.33 -14.06
N LEU A 1123 -34.51 0.45 -14.95
CA LEU A 1123 -34.10 0.42 -16.36
C LEU A 1123 -34.41 1.72 -17.12
N GLU A 1124 -35.54 2.36 -16.81
CA GLU A 1124 -35.92 3.65 -17.42
C GLU A 1124 -35.09 4.82 -16.87
N GLU A 1125 -34.60 4.74 -15.63
CA GLU A 1125 -33.71 5.74 -15.02
C GLU A 1125 -32.29 5.74 -15.63
N ILE A 1126 -31.74 4.56 -15.96
CA ILE A 1126 -30.32 4.41 -16.34
C ILE A 1126 -30.06 4.39 -17.85
N ARG A 1127 -31.09 4.25 -18.69
CA ARG A 1127 -30.92 4.02 -20.14
C ARG A 1127 -30.49 5.28 -20.91
N LEU A 1128 -29.80 5.07 -22.03
CA LEU A 1128 -29.48 6.14 -22.97
C LEU A 1128 -30.71 6.61 -23.77
N LEU A 1129 -30.78 7.93 -24.02
CA LEU A 1129 -31.74 8.51 -24.94
C LEU A 1129 -31.51 7.98 -26.37
N GLY A 1130 -32.59 7.57 -27.03
CA GLY A 1130 -32.55 6.93 -28.35
C GLY A 1130 -32.35 5.40 -28.32
N VAL A 1131 -32.16 4.80 -27.14
CA VAL A 1131 -32.06 3.35 -26.94
C VAL A 1131 -33.35 2.85 -26.26
N ASP A 1132 -33.98 1.83 -26.85
CA ASP A 1132 -35.11 1.12 -26.25
C ASP A 1132 -34.59 0.01 -25.29
N VAL A 1133 -35.29 -0.27 -24.20
CA VAL A 1133 -34.94 -1.36 -23.25
C VAL A 1133 -36.04 -2.41 -23.16
N GLU A 1134 -35.67 -3.70 -23.15
CA GLU A 1134 -36.60 -4.84 -23.09
C GLU A 1134 -36.22 -5.76 -21.92
N ALA A 1135 -36.97 -5.68 -20.81
CA ALA A 1135 -36.78 -6.53 -19.63
C ALA A 1135 -37.50 -7.88 -19.79
N LEU A 1136 -36.82 -8.99 -19.50
CA LEU A 1136 -37.35 -10.35 -19.60
C LEU A 1136 -36.96 -11.21 -18.38
N PRO A 1137 -37.82 -12.16 -17.96
CA PRO A 1137 -37.46 -13.17 -16.95
C PRO A 1137 -36.48 -14.21 -17.52
N PRO A 1138 -35.76 -14.95 -16.66
CA PRO A 1138 -34.85 -16.00 -17.07
C PRO A 1138 -35.56 -17.16 -17.78
N LEU A 1139 -34.84 -17.78 -18.71
CA LEU A 1139 -35.18 -19.08 -19.28
C LEU A 1139 -34.70 -20.20 -18.34
N TRP A 1140 -35.65 -20.84 -17.69
CA TRP A 1140 -35.39 -21.93 -16.74
C TRP A 1140 -34.92 -23.19 -17.46
N VAL A 1141 -33.71 -23.65 -17.15
CA VAL A 1141 -33.08 -24.84 -17.73
C VAL A 1141 -33.10 -25.97 -16.69
N PRO A 1142 -34.08 -26.89 -16.75
CA PRO A 1142 -34.08 -28.09 -15.90
C PRO A 1142 -32.87 -28.97 -16.24
N LEU A 1143 -32.19 -29.51 -15.22
CA LEU A 1143 -31.07 -30.43 -15.39
C LEU A 1143 -31.47 -31.89 -15.15
N ASP A 1144 -30.77 -32.81 -15.82
CA ASP A 1144 -30.81 -34.25 -15.55
C ASP A 1144 -29.47 -34.66 -14.94
N LEU A 1145 -29.46 -34.79 -13.62
CA LEU A 1145 -28.29 -35.05 -12.79
C LEU A 1145 -28.42 -36.40 -12.10
N ASP A 1146 -27.37 -37.21 -12.20
CA ASP A 1146 -27.28 -38.53 -11.58
C ASP A 1146 -25.93 -38.64 -10.88
N LEU A 1147 -25.96 -38.86 -9.58
CA LEU A 1147 -24.77 -38.90 -8.72
C LEU A 1147 -24.75 -40.19 -7.90
N GLU A 1148 -23.58 -40.78 -7.81
CA GLU A 1148 -23.28 -41.87 -6.89
C GLU A 1148 -22.26 -41.38 -5.88
N VAL A 1149 -22.59 -41.46 -4.59
CA VAL A 1149 -21.85 -40.80 -3.52
C VAL A 1149 -21.44 -41.83 -2.48
N ASP A 1150 -20.15 -41.92 -2.20
CA ASP A 1150 -19.64 -42.78 -1.14
C ASP A 1150 -19.72 -42.03 0.20
N ALA A 1151 -20.37 -42.67 1.17
CA ALA A 1151 -20.53 -42.18 2.53
C ALA A 1151 -19.49 -42.81 3.46
N ALA A 1152 -18.93 -41.97 4.33
CA ALA A 1152 -17.98 -42.34 5.37
C ALA A 1152 -18.51 -43.49 6.24
N PRO A 1153 -17.69 -44.45 6.70
CA PRO A 1153 -18.16 -45.67 7.39
C PRO A 1153 -18.98 -45.49 8.68
N HIS A 1154 -19.05 -44.25 9.22
CA HIS A 1154 -19.81 -43.89 10.42
C HIS A 1154 -21.03 -42.98 10.12
N ALA A 1155 -21.21 -42.52 8.88
CA ALA A 1155 -22.31 -41.63 8.49
C ALA A 1155 -23.53 -42.45 8.03
N GLN A 1156 -24.75 -42.04 8.38
CA GLN A 1156 -25.96 -42.77 7.97
C GLN A 1156 -26.32 -42.43 6.51
N ALA A 1157 -26.43 -43.46 5.67
CA ALA A 1157 -26.55 -43.31 4.22
C ALA A 1157 -27.76 -42.47 3.77
N ASP A 1158 -28.91 -42.60 4.45
CA ASP A 1158 -30.10 -41.77 4.19
C ASP A 1158 -29.85 -40.28 4.52
N GLN A 1159 -29.21 -39.98 5.65
CA GLN A 1159 -28.89 -38.60 6.04
C GLN A 1159 -27.89 -37.97 5.08
N VAL A 1160 -26.89 -38.72 4.62
CA VAL A 1160 -25.92 -38.25 3.61
C VAL A 1160 -26.62 -37.97 2.28
N ARG A 1161 -27.52 -38.86 1.82
CA ARG A 1161 -28.30 -38.62 0.59
C ARG A 1161 -29.09 -37.32 0.69
N ASP A 1162 -29.84 -37.15 1.76
CA ASP A 1162 -30.78 -36.05 1.91
C ASP A 1162 -30.03 -34.71 2.10
N ALA A 1163 -28.88 -34.73 2.79
CA ALA A 1163 -27.98 -33.58 2.89
C ALA A 1163 -27.28 -33.23 1.57
N VAL A 1164 -26.94 -34.23 0.73
CA VAL A 1164 -26.42 -34.01 -0.63
C VAL A 1164 -27.49 -33.42 -1.56
N VAL A 1165 -28.73 -33.90 -1.49
CA VAL A 1165 -29.87 -33.29 -2.21
C VAL A 1165 -30.06 -31.84 -1.76
N GLY A 1166 -29.96 -31.55 -0.45
CA GLY A 1166 -29.98 -30.18 0.07
C GLY A 1166 -28.83 -29.30 -0.44
N ALA A 1167 -27.60 -29.81 -0.46
CA ALA A 1167 -26.43 -29.05 -0.93
C ALA A 1167 -26.44 -28.75 -2.44
N ILE A 1168 -27.13 -29.56 -3.23
CA ILE A 1168 -27.31 -29.33 -4.68
C ILE A 1168 -28.53 -28.45 -4.96
N ALA A 1169 -29.70 -28.77 -4.39
CA ALA A 1169 -31.01 -28.27 -4.84
C ALA A 1169 -31.92 -27.75 -3.70
N GLY A 1170 -31.43 -27.71 -2.45
CA GLY A 1170 -32.09 -27.01 -1.34
C GLY A 1170 -31.77 -25.51 -1.33
N ASP A 1171 -32.34 -24.78 -0.36
CA ASP A 1171 -32.11 -23.35 -0.19
C ASP A 1171 -30.66 -23.05 0.21
N GLY A 1172 -30.03 -22.11 -0.47
CA GLY A 1172 -28.58 -21.87 -0.42
C GLY A 1172 -27.72 -22.92 -1.13
N GLY A 1173 -28.33 -23.93 -1.77
CA GLY A 1173 -27.67 -24.99 -2.54
C GLY A 1173 -26.94 -24.48 -3.78
N LEU A 1174 -26.20 -25.36 -4.47
CA LEU A 1174 -25.44 -24.99 -5.67
C LEU A 1174 -26.34 -24.47 -6.80
N LEU A 1175 -27.50 -25.12 -6.98
CA LEU A 1175 -28.50 -24.82 -8.01
C LEU A 1175 -29.73 -24.13 -7.40
N ASP A 1176 -29.52 -23.43 -6.29
CA ASP A 1176 -30.40 -22.34 -5.87
C ASP A 1176 -30.20 -21.18 -6.88
N PRO A 1177 -31.27 -20.72 -7.57
CA PRO A 1177 -31.18 -19.65 -8.57
C PRO A 1177 -30.47 -18.40 -8.05
N ASP A 1178 -30.70 -18.02 -6.80
CA ASP A 1178 -30.13 -16.81 -6.19
C ASP A 1178 -28.61 -16.88 -6.01
N ARG A 1179 -28.05 -18.09 -6.05
CA ARG A 1179 -26.64 -18.39 -5.91
C ARG A 1179 -25.98 -18.79 -7.24
N SER A 1180 -26.68 -19.49 -8.13
CA SER A 1180 -26.16 -19.83 -9.46
C SER A 1180 -26.20 -18.64 -10.43
N GLY A 1181 -27.19 -17.76 -10.30
CA GLY A 1181 -27.37 -16.56 -11.11
C GLY A 1181 -27.71 -16.81 -12.58
N LEU A 1182 -27.74 -15.71 -13.34
CA LEU A 1182 -27.82 -15.69 -14.81
C LEU A 1182 -26.42 -15.90 -15.42
N ASN A 1183 -26.34 -16.58 -16.57
CA ASN A 1183 -25.07 -16.95 -17.21
C ASN A 1183 -24.16 -17.83 -16.31
N GLY A 1184 -24.76 -18.50 -15.32
CA GLY A 1184 -24.09 -19.46 -14.44
C GLY A 1184 -23.91 -20.80 -15.14
N ASP A 1185 -22.95 -20.88 -16.06
CA ASP A 1185 -22.48 -22.13 -16.67
C ASP A 1185 -22.17 -23.15 -15.56
N VAL A 1186 -23.00 -24.20 -15.45
CA VAL A 1186 -22.87 -25.16 -14.34
C VAL A 1186 -21.63 -26.00 -14.57
N GLN A 1187 -20.61 -25.75 -13.76
CA GLN A 1187 -19.35 -26.50 -13.77
C GLN A 1187 -19.51 -27.81 -13.02
N LEU A 1188 -18.98 -28.90 -13.59
CA LEU A 1188 -18.90 -30.20 -12.95
C LEU A 1188 -18.02 -30.14 -11.69
N ALA A 1189 -17.00 -29.28 -11.69
CA ALA A 1189 -16.15 -29.00 -10.54
C ALA A 1189 -16.92 -28.39 -9.35
N ASP A 1190 -17.84 -27.44 -9.59
CA ASP A 1190 -18.66 -26.85 -8.52
C ASP A 1190 -19.69 -27.86 -7.98
N LEU A 1191 -20.22 -28.72 -8.85
CA LEU A 1191 -21.06 -29.85 -8.44
C LEU A 1191 -20.30 -30.83 -7.54
N TYR A 1192 -19.06 -31.19 -7.90
CA TYR A 1192 -18.20 -31.98 -7.02
C TYR A 1192 -17.90 -31.26 -5.70
N GLN A 1193 -17.53 -29.97 -5.72
CA GLN A 1193 -17.27 -29.21 -4.48
C GLN A 1193 -18.48 -29.11 -3.56
N ALA A 1194 -19.67 -28.85 -4.09
CA ALA A 1194 -20.89 -28.73 -3.29
C ALA A 1194 -21.22 -30.04 -2.56
N VAL A 1195 -21.04 -31.18 -3.23
CA VAL A 1195 -21.28 -32.51 -2.65
C VAL A 1195 -20.17 -32.93 -1.68
N LEU A 1196 -18.91 -32.67 -2.00
CA LEU A 1196 -17.75 -32.98 -1.13
C LEU A 1196 -17.72 -32.17 0.18
N ARG A 1197 -18.42 -31.03 0.24
CA ARG A 1197 -18.59 -30.25 1.48
C ARG A 1197 -19.64 -30.84 2.44
N VAL A 1198 -20.42 -31.83 2.02
CA VAL A 1198 -21.44 -32.46 2.88
C VAL A 1198 -20.78 -33.39 3.88
N ALA A 1199 -21.00 -33.13 5.18
CA ALA A 1199 -20.44 -33.93 6.26
C ALA A 1199 -20.84 -35.41 6.12
N GLY A 1200 -19.84 -36.28 6.03
CA GLY A 1200 -20.04 -37.72 5.83
C GLY A 1200 -19.92 -38.20 4.38
N VAL A 1201 -19.67 -37.33 3.39
CA VAL A 1201 -19.25 -37.74 2.04
C VAL A 1201 -17.74 -37.98 1.99
N THR A 1202 -17.30 -39.04 1.31
CA THR A 1202 -15.88 -39.32 1.03
C THR A 1202 -15.52 -39.19 -0.45
N ALA A 1203 -16.41 -39.61 -1.36
CA ALA A 1203 -16.25 -39.45 -2.80
C ALA A 1203 -17.62 -39.27 -3.48
N VAL A 1204 -17.62 -38.74 -4.70
CA VAL A 1204 -18.84 -38.49 -5.49
C VAL A 1204 -18.53 -38.64 -6.97
N ARG A 1205 -19.33 -39.45 -7.68
CA ARG A 1205 -19.26 -39.71 -9.12
C ARG A 1205 -20.53 -39.23 -9.81
N VAL A 1206 -20.41 -38.30 -10.76
CA VAL A 1206 -21.54 -37.91 -11.61
C VAL A 1206 -21.65 -38.89 -12.78
N LYS A 1207 -22.83 -39.48 -12.95
CA LYS A 1207 -23.20 -40.48 -13.98
C LYS A 1207 -23.93 -39.85 -15.18
N ARG A 1208 -24.61 -38.73 -14.97
CA ARG A 1208 -25.30 -37.92 -15.98
C ARG A 1208 -25.16 -36.45 -15.64
N PHE A 1209 -24.75 -35.63 -16.61
CA PHE A 1209 -24.53 -34.20 -16.42
C PHE A 1209 -25.03 -33.43 -17.64
N ARG A 1210 -26.32 -33.07 -17.68
CA ARG A 1210 -26.94 -32.47 -18.87
C ARG A 1210 -28.22 -31.69 -18.57
N ARG A 1211 -28.74 -31.00 -19.58
CA ARG A 1211 -30.10 -30.46 -19.59
C ARG A 1211 -31.15 -31.57 -19.74
N LEU A 1212 -32.33 -31.39 -19.15
CA LEU A 1212 -33.48 -32.30 -19.28
C LEU A 1212 -34.27 -32.02 -20.59
N GLU A 1213 -33.60 -32.13 -21.73
CA GLU A 1213 -34.21 -31.94 -23.06
C GLU A 1213 -34.24 -33.25 -23.88
N PHE A 1214 -35.23 -33.38 -24.76
CA PHE A 1214 -35.36 -34.55 -25.63
C PHE A 1214 -34.24 -34.52 -26.69
N HIS A 1215 -33.30 -35.46 -26.60
CA HIS A 1215 -32.00 -35.49 -27.29
C HIS A 1215 -30.87 -34.61 -26.70
N ALA A 1216 -30.96 -34.17 -25.44
CA ALA A 1216 -29.82 -33.57 -24.74
C ALA A 1216 -28.61 -34.53 -24.70
N VAL A 1217 -27.48 -34.08 -25.23
CA VAL A 1217 -26.17 -34.75 -25.14
C VAL A 1217 -25.66 -34.65 -23.72
N ASP A 1218 -25.00 -35.70 -23.23
CA ASP A 1218 -24.35 -35.68 -21.91
C ASP A 1218 -23.08 -34.82 -21.94
N ARG A 1219 -22.97 -33.85 -21.02
CA ARG A 1219 -21.87 -32.88 -20.96
C ARG A 1219 -20.77 -33.27 -19.98
N LEU A 1220 -20.85 -34.47 -19.36
CA LEU A 1220 -19.80 -34.99 -18.46
C LEU A 1220 -18.37 -34.81 -19.00
N ALA A 1221 -18.15 -35.10 -20.29
CA ALA A 1221 -16.83 -35.02 -20.93
C ALA A 1221 -16.40 -33.58 -21.29
N GLU A 1222 -17.33 -32.62 -21.30
CA GLU A 1222 -17.07 -31.20 -21.53
C GLU A 1222 -16.83 -30.45 -20.20
N GLY A 1223 -17.18 -31.06 -19.05
CA GLY A 1223 -17.02 -30.47 -17.73
C GLY A 1223 -17.99 -29.34 -17.39
N VAL A 1224 -18.78 -28.86 -18.36
CA VAL A 1224 -19.71 -27.73 -18.22
C VAL A 1224 -21.04 -28.00 -18.91
N ILE A 1225 -22.15 -27.71 -18.24
CA ILE A 1225 -23.45 -27.52 -18.90
C ILE A 1225 -23.55 -26.03 -19.22
N PRO A 1226 -23.48 -25.62 -20.50
CA PRO A 1226 -23.59 -24.21 -20.83
C PRO A 1226 -24.99 -23.69 -20.52
N ILE A 1227 -25.05 -22.56 -19.81
CA ILE A 1227 -26.23 -21.81 -19.41
C ILE A 1227 -26.05 -20.41 -19.99
N GLY A 1228 -26.76 -20.13 -21.09
CA GLY A 1228 -26.58 -18.90 -21.85
C GLY A 1228 -26.94 -17.64 -21.06
N PRO A 1229 -26.65 -16.45 -21.61
CA PRO A 1229 -26.81 -15.17 -20.92
C PRO A 1229 -28.26 -14.80 -20.59
N GLU A 1230 -29.25 -15.57 -21.01
CA GLU A 1230 -30.67 -15.37 -20.66
C GLU A 1230 -31.25 -16.57 -19.89
N GLU A 1231 -30.41 -17.52 -19.47
CA GLU A 1231 -30.80 -18.81 -18.88
C GLU A 1231 -30.33 -18.93 -17.43
N VAL A 1232 -31.05 -19.73 -16.64
CA VAL A 1232 -30.73 -20.10 -15.25
C VAL A 1232 -30.93 -21.60 -15.09
N ALA A 1233 -29.94 -22.30 -14.54
CA ALA A 1233 -30.03 -23.73 -14.25
C ALA A 1233 -30.91 -24.01 -13.03
N THR A 1234 -31.63 -25.13 -13.03
CA THR A 1234 -32.31 -25.64 -11.83
C THR A 1234 -32.32 -27.16 -11.77
N ALA A 1235 -32.22 -27.68 -10.54
CA ALA A 1235 -32.51 -29.07 -10.19
C ALA A 1235 -33.71 -29.22 -9.24
N ARG A 1236 -34.38 -28.11 -8.87
CA ARG A 1236 -35.58 -28.10 -8.01
C ARG A 1236 -36.83 -27.74 -8.80
N GLY A 1237 -37.96 -28.37 -8.45
CA GLY A 1237 -39.26 -28.10 -9.09
C GLY A 1237 -39.83 -26.77 -8.62
N GLY A 1238 -39.76 -25.73 -9.45
CA GLY A 1238 -40.27 -24.39 -9.16
C GLY A 1238 -41.64 -24.11 -9.80
N TYR A 1239 -42.14 -22.89 -9.58
CA TYR A 1239 -43.43 -22.41 -10.10
C TYR A 1239 -43.59 -22.49 -11.63
N TRP A 1240 -42.48 -22.48 -12.39
CA TRP A 1240 -42.50 -22.42 -13.85
C TRP A 1240 -42.74 -23.80 -14.50
N PRO A 1241 -43.72 -23.97 -15.41
CA PRO A 1241 -43.98 -25.24 -16.07
C PRO A 1241 -42.77 -25.76 -16.85
N ARG A 1242 -42.36 -27.01 -16.57
CA ARG A 1242 -41.12 -27.67 -17.05
C ARG A 1242 -39.81 -27.16 -16.44
N SER A 1243 -39.84 -26.46 -15.30
CA SER A 1243 -38.62 -26.17 -14.52
C SER A 1243 -38.14 -27.36 -13.67
N GLU A 1244 -38.94 -28.42 -13.53
CA GLU A 1244 -38.60 -29.64 -12.78
C GLU A 1244 -37.38 -30.35 -13.39
N GLY A 1245 -36.22 -30.19 -12.74
CA GLY A 1245 -35.05 -31.03 -12.97
C GLY A 1245 -35.21 -32.43 -12.35
N VAL A 1246 -34.35 -33.36 -12.77
CA VAL A 1246 -34.24 -34.71 -12.21
C VAL A 1246 -32.90 -34.82 -11.49
N LEU A 1247 -32.94 -34.95 -10.16
CA LEU A 1247 -31.76 -35.18 -9.33
C LEU A 1247 -31.82 -36.59 -8.73
N THR A 1248 -30.93 -37.47 -9.17
CA THR A 1248 -30.77 -38.83 -8.64
C THR A 1248 -29.51 -38.88 -7.77
N VAL A 1249 -29.62 -39.29 -6.51
CA VAL A 1249 -28.48 -39.47 -5.59
C VAL A 1249 -28.49 -40.88 -5.01
N GLN A 1250 -27.56 -41.72 -5.47
CA GLN A 1250 -27.36 -43.08 -4.99
C GLN A 1250 -26.21 -43.11 -3.98
N VAL A 1251 -26.50 -43.34 -2.70
CA VAL A 1251 -25.45 -43.45 -1.68
C VAL A 1251 -24.93 -44.88 -1.56
N CYS A 1252 -23.60 -45.01 -1.60
CA CYS A 1252 -22.81 -46.21 -1.38
C CYS A 1252 -22.00 -46.06 -0.08
N GLY A 1253 -21.55 -47.17 0.52
CA GLY A 1253 -20.94 -47.13 1.86
C GLY A 1253 -21.94 -46.75 2.97
N GLY A 1254 -21.41 -46.10 4.02
CA GLY A 1254 -22.17 -45.64 5.19
C GLY A 1254 -22.72 -46.74 6.13
N LEU A 1255 -23.27 -46.29 7.26
CA LEU A 1255 -24.20 -47.07 8.08
C LEU A 1255 -25.59 -47.06 7.42
N ARG A 1256 -26.29 -48.20 7.49
CA ARG A 1256 -27.67 -48.37 7.03
C ARG A 1256 -28.57 -48.65 8.22
#